data_AF-A0AA46QE05-F1
#
_entry.id   AF-A0AA46QE05-F1
#
_cell.length_a   1.000
_cell.length_b   1.000
_cell.length_c   1.000
_cell.angle_alpha   90.00
_cell.angle_beta   90.00
_cell.angle_gamma   90.00
#
_symmetry.space_group_name_H-M   'P 1'
#
loop_
_entity.id
_entity.type
_entity.pdbx_description
1 polymer ?
#
loop_
_entity_poly.entity_id
_entity_poly.type
_entity_poly.pdbx_seq_one_letter_code
_entity_poly.pdbx_strand_id
1 'polypeptide(L)'
;MSHLDTRAARNTRRLLPLAMLIGAALALPLNGYACGPDFPNRLLIDRNGTLLYMPEGNFAFEAGRLVPADKQLPRWQAPPPPMPPKPMPQSPETIAIGKMRAAKTVEEADAVNTQGLSNAARLYQLGAVAFAGHDPRATDYFQQVLKLPAAEQGDWGLRAQYSLGRILMADHGTPVNESGEAAPAAEHPPKATLEQALAAFQQVIDRVKSGAADPDQLALSSLGQQARIHLWLGDVAPAAHLYALQAAQGDPSGGQSLQYVSSYLVNPDHLETLKQIIGDPLIQQLVTIELFARSGNLQMADTDGNGRSAQIISQILTLLDGTVKSGFAGSDRLAALAYRSGQYPMAASLLKNAGDSGLAWWLRAKMALRDGDVKAATAAYAKAASAFPADESWGEQRNADFVAETIVPECRVAGEQAILALNRGDYLQAMDLLYRGKAIYWADVADVAERVLTVDELKGFVDKHAPAPTTPLKPVNPDDYGGQQITPEVQLRELLARRLMRAGRAAEAQAYFDIPNYRQAAQQYADELKAAKDKSAAPLTRAQAYYRAANLLRAQGLEFTGYEMTPDYAIYGAGYSYLGDAFDTRELKHKSWIDSAEAARAKAALPAQDNRFLHYRWQAVGLAQQAADLLPPKSQAYAAVLCNAASWVIKRDAKTGRALYQRYINTGTRYPWAAKFGYDCPAPDFATVAP
;
A
#
# COMPACT_ATOMS: atom_id res chain seq x y z
N MET A 1 -76.20 -48.47 14.22
CA MET A 1 -76.13 -49.84 13.67
C MET A 1 -75.88 -49.70 12.19
N SER A 2 -74.89 -50.27 11.52
CA SER A 2 -73.76 -51.13 11.87
C SER A 2 -72.84 -51.09 10.63
N HIS A 3 -71.58 -51.44 10.83
CA HIS A 3 -70.58 -51.85 9.84
C HIS A 3 -69.64 -50.79 9.22
N LEU A 4 -68.46 -50.80 9.82
CA LEU A 4 -67.13 -50.66 9.22
C LEU A 4 -67.04 -51.34 7.83
N ASP A 5 -66.38 -50.71 6.86
CA ASP A 5 -64.98 -51.06 6.58
C ASP A 5 -64.24 -50.13 5.59
N THR A 6 -63.00 -49.82 5.97
CA THR A 6 -61.80 -49.51 5.16
C THR A 6 -61.83 -48.46 4.04
N ARG A 7 -61.09 -47.36 4.25
CA ARG A 7 -59.77 -47.13 3.65
C ARG A 7 -59.04 -45.97 4.33
N ALA A 8 -57.93 -46.30 4.97
CA ALA A 8 -57.08 -45.39 5.72
C ALA A 8 -56.14 -44.60 4.78
N ALA A 9 -56.17 -43.27 4.86
CA ALA A 9 -55.05 -42.42 4.51
C ALA A 9 -54.38 -41.95 5.80
N ARG A 10 -53.24 -42.56 6.14
CA ARG A 10 -52.44 -42.18 7.31
C ARG A 10 -51.63 -40.92 7.00
N ASN A 11 -51.92 -39.88 7.78
CA ASN A 11 -51.04 -38.75 8.08
C ASN A 11 -49.65 -39.26 8.49
N THR A 12 -48.60 -38.83 7.78
CA THR A 12 -47.22 -38.90 8.26
C THR A 12 -46.65 -37.48 8.31
N ARG A 13 -46.51 -36.97 9.54
CA ARG A 13 -45.61 -35.86 9.85
C ARG A 13 -44.20 -36.26 9.42
N ARG A 14 -43.66 -35.63 8.38
CA ARG A 14 -42.23 -35.69 8.06
C ARG A 14 -41.57 -34.39 8.53
N LEU A 15 -40.75 -34.53 9.57
CA LEU A 15 -39.70 -33.59 9.91
C LEU A 15 -38.83 -33.38 8.65
N LEU A 16 -38.81 -32.15 8.14
CA LEU A 16 -37.87 -31.74 7.10
C LEU A 16 -36.46 -31.75 7.70
N PRO A 17 -35.47 -32.38 7.05
CA PRO A 17 -34.12 -32.47 7.58
C PRO A 17 -33.45 -31.09 7.53
N LEU A 18 -32.76 -30.77 8.61
CA LEU A 18 -31.89 -29.59 8.82
C LEU A 18 -30.80 -29.39 7.74
N ALA A 19 -30.73 -30.27 6.74
CA ALA A 19 -29.75 -30.27 5.65
C ALA A 19 -30.08 -29.31 4.50
N MET A 20 -31.31 -28.78 4.39
CA MET A 20 -31.65 -27.79 3.35
C MET A 20 -31.47 -26.32 3.77
N LEU A 21 -31.27 -26.04 5.07
CA LEU A 21 -30.96 -24.68 5.55
C LEU A 21 -29.45 -24.34 5.51
N ILE A 22 -28.58 -25.33 5.29
CA ILE A 22 -27.13 -25.12 5.12
C ILE A 22 -26.78 -24.89 3.64
N GLY A 23 -27.58 -25.41 2.70
CA GLY A 23 -27.37 -25.23 1.25
C GLY A 23 -27.73 -23.84 0.72
N ALA A 24 -28.62 -23.10 1.42
CA ALA A 24 -29.01 -21.74 1.02
C ALA A 24 -28.07 -20.64 1.59
N ALA A 25 -27.21 -20.98 2.55
CA ALA A 25 -26.21 -20.06 3.10
C ALA A 25 -24.85 -20.09 2.35
N LEU A 26 -24.66 -21.03 1.42
CA LEU A 26 -23.43 -21.21 0.62
C LEU A 26 -23.57 -20.74 -0.84
N ALA A 27 -24.71 -20.18 -1.23
CA ALA A 27 -25.00 -19.74 -2.61
C ALA A 27 -25.42 -18.26 -2.71
N LEU A 28 -25.13 -17.46 -1.67
CA LEU A 28 -25.07 -16.02 -1.80
C LEU A 28 -23.60 -15.65 -1.95
N PRO A 29 -23.18 -14.98 -3.04
CA PRO A 29 -21.92 -14.27 -3.04
C PRO A 29 -22.12 -13.09 -2.08
N LEU A 30 -22.00 -13.37 -0.78
CA LEU A 30 -21.57 -12.35 0.14
C LEU A 30 -20.19 -11.98 -0.38
N ASN A 31 -20.14 -10.90 -1.16
CA ASN A 31 -18.95 -10.10 -1.40
C ASN A 31 -18.54 -9.54 -0.02
N GLY A 32 -18.13 -10.43 0.89
CA GLY A 32 -17.25 -10.05 1.95
C GLY A 32 -16.01 -9.58 1.22
N TYR A 33 -15.75 -8.27 1.30
CA TYR A 33 -14.42 -7.72 1.15
C TYR A 33 -13.56 -8.45 2.19
N ALA A 34 -13.12 -9.67 1.84
CA ALA A 34 -12.12 -10.35 2.60
C ALA A 34 -10.92 -9.43 2.52
N CYS A 35 -10.51 -8.89 3.67
CA CYS A 35 -9.20 -8.30 3.86
C CYS A 35 -8.16 -9.42 3.67
N GLY A 36 -8.03 -9.91 2.44
CA GLY A 36 -6.84 -10.62 2.01
C GLY A 36 -5.66 -9.65 2.05
N PRO A 37 -4.43 -10.16 2.12
CA PRO A 37 -3.26 -9.30 1.99
C PRO A 37 -3.34 -8.52 0.66
N ASP A 38 -3.29 -7.19 0.74
CA ASP A 38 -3.14 -6.33 -0.45
C ASP A 38 -1.72 -6.56 -1.00
N PHE A 39 -1.60 -7.29 -2.11
CA PHE A 39 -0.32 -7.44 -2.82
C PHE A 39 -0.07 -6.19 -3.68
N PRO A 40 1.18 -5.71 -3.77
CA PRO A 40 1.50 -4.54 -4.58
C PRO A 40 1.27 -4.81 -6.06
N ASN A 41 0.87 -3.77 -6.78
CA ASN A 41 0.70 -3.79 -8.23
C ASN A 41 1.97 -4.26 -8.95
N ARG A 42 1.79 -5.09 -9.99
CA ARG A 42 2.88 -5.63 -10.82
C ARG A 42 2.74 -5.17 -12.26
N LEU A 43 3.74 -4.43 -12.72
CA LEU A 43 3.71 -3.75 -14.01
C LEU A 43 3.80 -4.72 -15.21
N LEU A 44 4.44 -5.87 -15.02
CA LEU A 44 4.72 -6.81 -16.10
C LEU A 44 3.60 -7.84 -16.34
N ILE A 45 2.62 -7.95 -15.45
CA ILE A 45 1.48 -8.88 -15.59
C ILE A 45 0.57 -8.45 -16.74
N ASP A 46 0.19 -7.17 -16.76
CA ASP A 46 -0.50 -6.55 -17.87
C ASP A 46 0.29 -5.35 -18.37
N ARG A 47 1.25 -5.60 -19.28
CA ARG A 47 2.10 -4.56 -19.86
C ARG A 47 1.31 -3.52 -20.66
N ASN A 48 0.27 -3.94 -21.38
CA ASN A 48 -0.51 -3.00 -22.20
C ASN A 48 -1.42 -2.14 -21.35
N GLY A 49 -2.10 -2.74 -20.36
CA GLY A 49 -2.85 -2.01 -19.35
C GLY A 49 -1.94 -1.01 -18.62
N THR A 50 -0.78 -1.47 -18.16
CA THR A 50 0.24 -0.63 -17.49
C THR A 50 0.67 0.58 -18.33
N LEU A 51 0.98 0.37 -19.61
CA LEU A 51 1.43 1.42 -20.51
C LEU A 51 0.31 2.43 -20.84
N LEU A 52 -0.93 1.94 -21.02
CA LEU A 52 -2.05 2.79 -21.45
C LEU A 52 -2.85 3.39 -20.29
N TYR A 53 -2.76 2.82 -19.10
CA TYR A 53 -3.42 3.34 -17.91
C TYR A 53 -2.69 4.57 -17.40
N MET A 54 -3.40 5.69 -17.26
CA MET A 54 -2.89 6.87 -16.58
C MET A 54 -3.30 6.80 -15.11
N PRO A 55 -2.36 6.71 -14.15
CA PRO A 55 -2.70 6.65 -12.73
C PRO A 55 -3.50 7.86 -12.26
N GLU A 56 -4.35 7.65 -11.25
CA GLU A 56 -4.95 8.76 -10.51
C GLU A 56 -3.86 9.51 -9.74
N GLY A 57 -4.12 10.79 -9.47
CA GLY A 57 -3.29 11.58 -8.55
C GLY A 57 -3.68 11.34 -7.10
N ASN A 58 -2.99 12.03 -6.19
CA ASN A 58 -3.33 12.02 -4.77
C ASN A 58 -3.87 13.38 -4.32
N PHE A 59 -5.11 13.41 -3.83
CA PHE A 59 -5.76 14.67 -3.47
C PHE A 59 -5.00 15.42 -2.36
N ALA A 60 -4.55 14.71 -1.32
CA ALA A 60 -3.85 15.35 -0.21
C ALA A 60 -2.52 15.96 -0.67
N PHE A 61 -1.82 15.28 -1.57
CA PHE A 61 -0.60 15.79 -2.21
C PHE A 61 -0.87 17.06 -3.04
N GLU A 62 -1.94 17.08 -3.83
CA GLU A 62 -2.29 18.20 -4.72
C GLU A 62 -2.87 19.40 -3.96
N ALA A 63 -3.72 19.16 -2.96
CA ALA A 63 -4.41 20.20 -2.19
C ALA A 63 -3.44 21.15 -1.46
N GLY A 64 -2.34 20.62 -0.92
CA GLY A 64 -1.30 21.42 -0.26
C GLY A 64 -0.47 22.30 -1.20
N ARG A 65 -0.71 22.23 -2.52
CA ARG A 65 0.04 22.96 -3.55
C ARG A 65 -0.82 23.94 -4.37
N LEU A 66 -2.11 24.04 -4.06
CA LEU A 66 -3.04 24.96 -4.73
C LEU A 66 -2.61 26.42 -4.61
N VAL A 67 -2.01 26.79 -3.49
CA VAL A 67 -1.48 28.14 -3.21
C VAL A 67 -0.11 28.04 -2.55
N PRO A 68 0.77 29.05 -2.71
CA PRO A 68 2.01 29.09 -1.95
C PRO A 68 1.74 29.26 -0.45
N ALA A 69 2.58 28.62 0.36
CA ALA A 69 2.62 28.81 1.80
C ALA A 69 2.90 30.28 2.17
N ASP A 70 2.21 30.81 3.17
CA ASP A 70 2.46 32.14 3.74
C ASP A 70 3.62 32.06 4.73
N LYS A 71 4.70 32.77 4.42
CA LYS A 71 5.94 32.78 5.22
C LYS A 71 5.77 33.44 6.59
N GLN A 72 4.73 34.25 6.80
CA GLN A 72 4.45 34.91 8.07
C GLN A 72 3.59 34.04 9.01
N LEU A 73 3.09 32.92 8.52
CA LEU A 73 2.31 31.97 9.31
C LEU A 73 3.14 30.74 9.68
N PRO A 74 2.85 30.10 10.83
CA PRO A 74 3.53 28.88 11.22
C PRO A 74 3.25 27.75 10.22
N ARG A 75 4.21 26.84 10.08
CA ARG A 75 3.99 25.54 9.43
C ARG A 75 3.29 24.62 10.41
N TRP A 76 2.36 23.81 9.92
CA TRP A 76 1.70 22.83 10.76
C TRP A 76 2.72 21.85 11.34
N GLN A 77 2.52 21.51 12.62
CA GLN A 77 3.32 20.53 13.33
C GLN A 77 2.40 19.48 13.94
N ALA A 78 2.71 18.21 13.69
CA ALA A 78 2.01 17.11 14.34
C ALA A 78 2.15 17.23 15.86
N PRO A 79 1.08 16.97 16.63
CA PRO A 79 1.20 16.81 18.06
C PRO A 79 2.25 15.73 18.38
N PRO A 80 3.07 15.90 19.42
CA PRO A 80 4.02 14.88 19.82
C PRO A 80 3.26 13.56 20.08
N PRO A 81 3.79 12.41 19.62
CA PRO A 81 3.15 11.13 19.87
C PRO A 81 2.96 10.94 21.37
N PRO A 82 1.86 10.31 21.82
CA PRO A 82 1.62 10.07 23.23
C PRO A 82 2.79 9.25 23.80
N MET A 83 3.71 9.90 24.51
CA MET A 83 4.81 9.20 25.15
C MET A 83 4.24 8.35 26.28
N PRO A 84 4.66 7.08 26.44
CA PRO A 84 4.34 6.33 27.64
C PRO A 84 4.79 7.15 28.85
N PRO A 85 3.94 7.34 29.87
CA PRO A 85 4.20 8.29 30.93
C PRO A 85 5.52 7.94 31.62
N LYS A 86 6.56 8.76 31.40
CA LYS A 86 7.67 8.81 32.36
C LYS A 86 7.10 9.51 33.60
N PRO A 87 7.21 8.92 34.81
CA PRO A 87 6.76 9.56 36.03
C PRO A 87 7.65 10.77 36.32
N MET A 88 7.30 11.92 35.74
CA MET A 88 7.78 13.23 36.18
C MET A 88 6.66 13.89 36.97
N PRO A 89 6.96 14.50 38.13
CA PRO A 89 5.95 15.27 38.86
C PRO A 89 5.44 16.40 37.98
N GLN A 90 4.11 16.46 37.81
CA GLN A 90 3.45 17.55 37.08
C GLN A 90 3.71 18.90 37.77
N SER A 91 3.86 19.97 36.99
CA SER A 91 3.99 21.30 37.56
C SER A 91 2.73 21.70 38.34
N PRO A 92 2.84 22.56 39.37
CA PRO A 92 1.67 23.08 40.10
C PRO A 92 0.62 23.70 39.17
N GLU A 93 1.05 24.39 38.12
CA GLU A 93 0.18 24.94 37.06
C GLU A 93 -0.61 23.84 36.33
N THR A 94 0.05 22.75 35.91
CA THR A 94 -0.61 21.65 35.19
C THR A 94 -1.68 20.99 36.06
N ILE A 95 -1.38 20.81 37.36
CA ILE A 95 -2.31 20.24 38.34
C ILE A 95 -3.52 21.16 38.54
N ALA A 96 -3.28 22.47 38.69
CA ALA A 96 -4.35 23.45 38.87
C ALA A 96 -5.27 23.54 37.64
N ILE A 97 -4.70 23.62 36.43
CA ILE A 97 -5.47 23.60 35.16
C ILE A 97 -6.29 22.33 35.04
N GLY A 98 -5.71 21.16 35.35
CA GLY A 98 -6.41 19.88 35.31
C GLY A 98 -7.61 19.84 36.25
N LYS A 99 -7.47 20.37 37.47
CA LYS A 99 -8.56 20.47 38.45
C LYS A 99 -9.65 21.45 38.01
N MET A 100 -9.28 22.62 37.48
CA MET A 100 -10.26 23.60 36.97
C MET A 100 -11.05 23.02 35.81
N ARG A 101 -10.41 22.34 34.85
CA ARG A 101 -11.09 21.73 33.69
C ARG A 101 -12.00 20.56 34.05
N ALA A 102 -11.77 19.92 35.19
CA ALA A 102 -12.62 18.85 35.71
C ALA A 102 -13.89 19.38 36.42
N ALA A 103 -13.95 20.67 36.74
CA ALA A 103 -15.12 21.31 37.34
C ALA A 103 -16.29 21.38 36.35
N LYS A 104 -17.51 21.31 36.87
CA LYS A 104 -18.73 21.39 36.05
C LYS A 104 -19.30 22.81 35.97
N THR A 105 -18.97 23.65 36.94
CA THR A 105 -19.41 25.04 36.99
C THR A 105 -18.23 25.99 37.17
N VAL A 106 -18.46 27.26 36.84
CA VAL A 106 -17.47 28.33 37.03
C VAL A 106 -17.14 28.48 38.51
N GLU A 107 -18.11 28.34 39.41
CA GLU A 107 -17.93 28.45 40.86
C GLU A 107 -17.03 27.34 41.41
N GLU A 108 -17.23 26.10 40.94
CA GLU A 108 -16.36 24.97 41.28
C GLU A 108 -14.93 25.18 40.77
N ALA A 109 -14.78 25.69 39.54
CA ALA A 109 -13.47 25.99 38.97
C ALA A 109 -12.75 27.12 39.72
N ASP A 110 -13.47 28.14 40.15
CA ASP A 110 -12.90 29.28 40.88
C ASP A 110 -12.48 28.94 42.31
N ALA A 111 -13.12 27.93 42.92
CA ALA A 111 -12.75 27.40 44.23
C ALA A 111 -11.46 26.55 44.22
N VAL A 112 -10.94 26.18 43.05
CA VAL A 112 -9.67 25.45 42.94
C VAL A 112 -8.52 26.34 43.42
N ASN A 113 -7.60 25.77 44.23
CA ASN A 113 -6.37 26.47 44.57
C ASN A 113 -5.53 26.72 43.31
N THR A 114 -5.47 27.99 42.90
CA THR A 114 -4.77 28.47 41.69
C THR A 114 -3.34 28.94 41.96
N GLN A 115 -2.76 28.58 43.12
CA GLN A 115 -1.38 28.92 43.45
C GLN A 115 -0.42 28.36 42.39
N GLY A 116 0.23 29.27 41.65
CA GLY A 116 1.11 28.94 40.52
C GLY A 116 0.54 29.25 39.14
N LEU A 117 -0.72 29.69 39.02
CA LEU A 117 -1.29 30.21 37.77
C LEU A 117 -1.08 31.73 37.64
N SER A 118 -0.78 32.19 36.43
CA SER A 118 -0.89 33.62 36.12
C SER A 118 -2.35 34.07 36.13
N ASN A 119 -2.59 35.37 36.29
CA ASN A 119 -3.94 35.90 36.24
C ASN A 119 -4.63 35.61 34.89
N ALA A 120 -3.89 35.74 33.79
CA ALA A 120 -4.36 35.39 32.45
C ALA A 120 -4.73 33.90 32.33
N ALA A 121 -3.92 33.00 32.90
CA ALA A 121 -4.21 31.56 32.93
C ALA A 121 -5.51 31.26 33.68
N ARG A 122 -5.67 31.83 34.88
CA ARG A 122 -6.87 31.64 35.70
C ARG A 122 -8.12 32.15 34.98
N LEU A 123 -8.10 33.38 34.47
CA LEU A 123 -9.22 33.98 33.73
C LEU A 123 -9.58 33.15 32.49
N TYR A 124 -8.58 32.69 31.74
CA TYR A 124 -8.81 31.84 30.58
C TYR A 124 -9.45 30.50 30.97
N GLN A 125 -8.98 29.82 32.03
CA GLN A 125 -9.59 28.55 32.45
C GLN A 125 -11.03 28.74 32.94
N LEU A 126 -11.34 29.82 33.67
CA LEU A 126 -12.73 30.15 34.04
C LEU A 126 -13.60 30.36 32.80
N GLY A 127 -13.09 31.09 31.81
CA GLY A 127 -13.74 31.25 30.51
C GLY A 127 -13.93 29.93 29.76
N ALA A 128 -12.94 29.03 29.80
CA ALA A 128 -13.01 27.72 29.16
C ALA A 128 -14.06 26.79 29.81
N VAL A 129 -14.15 26.79 31.14
CA VAL A 129 -15.20 26.05 31.87
C VAL A 129 -16.57 26.64 31.56
N ALA A 130 -16.70 27.97 31.58
CA ALA A 130 -17.93 28.66 31.18
C ALA A 130 -18.33 28.32 29.75
N PHE A 131 -17.39 28.31 28.82
CA PHE A 131 -17.60 27.99 27.41
C PHE A 131 -18.10 26.55 27.20
N ALA A 132 -17.52 25.57 27.91
CA ALA A 132 -17.95 24.18 27.86
C ALA A 132 -19.36 24.00 28.46
N GLY A 133 -19.68 24.76 29.52
CA GLY A 133 -20.99 24.77 30.18
C GLY A 133 -22.07 25.61 29.50
N HIS A 134 -21.80 26.21 28.33
CA HIS A 134 -22.69 27.18 27.66
C HIS A 134 -23.10 28.36 28.56
N ASP A 135 -22.22 28.76 29.48
CA ASP A 135 -22.45 29.88 30.39
C ASP A 135 -22.11 31.21 29.68
N PRO A 136 -23.03 32.19 29.67
CA PRO A 136 -22.82 33.46 28.97
C PRO A 136 -21.62 34.27 29.49
N ARG A 137 -21.14 34.00 30.72
CA ARG A 137 -19.96 34.64 31.32
C ARG A 137 -18.66 34.29 30.59
N ALA A 138 -18.65 33.28 29.71
CA ALA A 138 -17.47 32.91 28.93
C ALA A 138 -16.89 34.09 28.15
N THR A 139 -17.75 34.90 27.51
CA THR A 139 -17.34 36.11 26.77
C THR A 139 -16.63 37.09 27.68
N ASP A 140 -17.19 37.35 28.87
CA ASP A 140 -16.63 38.32 29.82
C ASP A 140 -15.24 37.90 30.31
N TYR A 141 -15.04 36.61 30.60
CA TYR A 141 -13.74 36.09 31.02
C TYR A 141 -12.68 36.20 29.93
N PHE A 142 -13.00 35.82 28.68
CA PHE A 142 -12.04 35.96 27.58
C PHE A 142 -11.73 37.43 27.28
N GLN A 143 -12.71 38.33 27.34
CA GLN A 143 -12.46 39.76 27.21
C GLN A 143 -11.59 40.31 28.36
N GLN A 144 -11.75 39.80 29.59
CA GLN A 144 -10.88 40.19 30.70
C GLN A 144 -9.42 39.80 30.46
N VAL A 145 -9.15 38.62 29.87
CA VAL A 145 -7.79 38.24 29.44
C VAL A 145 -7.25 39.26 28.44
N LEU A 146 -8.03 39.65 27.44
CA LEU A 146 -7.61 40.59 26.40
C LEU A 146 -7.42 42.03 26.90
N LYS A 147 -8.06 42.40 28.01
CA LYS A 147 -7.90 43.71 28.67
C LYS A 147 -6.64 43.80 29.53
N LEU A 148 -5.98 42.67 29.85
CA LEU A 148 -4.70 42.69 30.55
C LEU A 148 -3.61 43.32 29.66
N PRO A 149 -2.58 43.96 30.26
CA PRO A 149 -1.40 44.42 29.52
C PRO A 149 -0.79 43.29 28.67
N ALA A 150 -0.29 43.60 27.47
CA ALA A 150 0.21 42.59 26.54
C ALA A 150 1.27 41.64 27.14
N ALA A 151 2.13 42.17 28.03
CA ALA A 151 3.14 41.39 28.74
C ALA A 151 2.55 40.39 29.76
N GLU A 152 1.34 40.62 30.25
CA GLU A 152 0.66 39.76 31.24
C GLU A 152 -0.26 38.72 30.59
N GLN A 153 -0.65 38.93 29.33
CA GLN A 153 -1.52 37.99 28.60
C GLN A 153 -0.84 36.64 28.37
N GLY A 154 0.46 36.64 28.08
CA GLY A 154 1.19 35.45 27.63
C GLY A 154 0.48 34.73 26.48
N ASP A 155 0.58 33.40 26.43
CA ASP A 155 -0.08 32.55 25.42
C ASP A 155 -1.62 32.59 25.54
N TRP A 156 -2.14 32.95 26.72
CA TRP A 156 -3.59 32.96 27.00
C TRP A 156 -4.32 34.06 26.26
N GLY A 157 -3.65 35.16 25.91
CA GLY A 157 -4.24 36.23 25.11
C GLY A 157 -4.64 35.78 23.71
N LEU A 158 -3.82 34.95 23.06
CA LEU A 158 -4.14 34.41 21.74
C LEU A 158 -5.28 33.39 21.82
N ARG A 159 -5.23 32.51 22.83
CA ARG A 159 -6.30 31.55 23.12
C ARG A 159 -7.64 32.22 23.40
N ALA A 160 -7.65 33.29 24.20
CA ALA A 160 -8.86 34.04 24.52
C ALA A 160 -9.48 34.69 23.28
N GLN A 161 -8.65 35.29 22.41
CA GLN A 161 -9.09 35.85 21.14
C GLN A 161 -9.75 34.79 20.24
N TYR A 162 -9.10 33.64 20.09
CA TYR A 162 -9.63 32.52 19.32
C TYR A 162 -10.96 32.00 19.88
N SER A 163 -11.05 31.85 21.21
CA SER A 163 -12.27 31.39 21.89
C SER A 163 -13.44 32.38 21.75
N LEU A 164 -13.20 33.69 21.71
CA LEU A 164 -14.24 34.67 21.38
C LEU A 164 -14.80 34.47 19.97
N GLY A 165 -13.94 34.20 18.98
CA GLY A 165 -14.38 33.84 17.63
C GLY A 165 -15.30 32.62 17.64
N ARG A 166 -14.94 31.57 18.41
CA ARG A 166 -15.78 30.37 18.56
C ARG A 166 -17.13 30.64 19.23
N ILE A 167 -17.18 31.49 20.25
CA ILE A 167 -18.44 31.93 20.87
C ILE A 167 -19.32 32.62 19.83
N LEU A 168 -18.76 33.55 19.05
CA LEU A 168 -19.50 34.29 18.03
C LEU A 168 -20.00 33.39 16.89
N MET A 169 -19.38 32.22 16.68
CA MET A 169 -19.86 31.17 15.77
C MET A 169 -20.87 30.21 16.40
N ALA A 170 -21.12 30.29 17.71
CA ALA A 170 -21.76 29.23 18.49
C ALA A 170 -21.10 27.85 18.30
N ASP A 171 -19.79 27.81 18.04
CA ASP A 171 -19.02 26.59 17.78
C ASP A 171 -18.49 25.98 19.08
N HIS A 172 -19.36 25.29 19.82
CA HIS A 172 -18.99 24.61 21.08
C HIS A 172 -18.31 23.24 20.87
N GLY A 173 -17.96 22.89 19.62
CA GLY A 173 -17.47 21.58 19.23
C GLY A 173 -18.61 20.63 18.84
N THR A 174 -18.29 19.55 18.12
CA THR A 174 -19.27 18.52 17.75
C THR A 174 -19.68 17.73 18.99
N PRO A 175 -20.98 17.64 19.34
CA PRO A 175 -21.43 16.62 20.29
C PRO A 175 -21.11 15.26 19.67
N VAL A 176 -20.22 14.49 20.30
CA VAL A 176 -20.04 13.08 19.95
C VAL A 176 -21.17 12.35 20.65
N ASN A 177 -22.23 12.04 19.91
CA ASN A 177 -23.17 11.01 20.34
C ASN A 177 -22.47 9.65 20.19
N GLU A 178 -22.43 8.87 21.27
CA GLU A 178 -21.85 7.51 21.31
C GLU A 178 -22.46 6.56 20.25
N SER A 179 -23.57 6.94 19.64
CA SER A 179 -24.33 6.20 18.63
C SER A 179 -24.05 6.57 17.18
N GLY A 180 -23.24 7.59 16.87
CA GLY A 180 -22.91 7.96 15.48
C GLY A 180 -24.09 8.46 14.63
N GLU A 181 -25.18 8.93 15.26
CA GLU A 181 -26.28 9.56 14.53
C GLU A 181 -25.89 10.98 14.09
N ALA A 182 -26.34 11.42 12.91
CA ALA A 182 -26.09 12.78 12.46
C ALA A 182 -26.76 13.78 13.42
N ALA A 183 -25.95 14.58 14.12
CA ALA A 183 -26.47 15.73 14.85
C ALA A 183 -27.25 16.63 13.87
N PRO A 184 -28.38 17.24 14.28
CA PRO A 184 -29.07 18.22 13.45
C PRO A 184 -28.09 19.31 13.02
N ALA A 185 -28.27 19.83 11.80
CA ALA A 185 -27.44 20.91 11.28
C ALA A 185 -27.40 22.06 12.31
N ALA A 186 -26.21 22.38 12.82
CA ALA A 186 -26.06 23.45 13.80
C ALA A 186 -26.59 24.75 13.18
N GLU A 187 -27.60 25.36 13.81
CA GLU A 187 -28.05 26.71 13.44
C GLU A 187 -26.87 27.65 13.64
N HIS A 188 -26.38 28.26 12.56
CA HIS A 188 -25.31 29.24 12.65
C HIS A 188 -25.89 30.62 13.02
N PRO A 189 -25.13 31.46 13.73
CA PRO A 189 -25.56 32.82 14.04
C PRO A 189 -25.88 33.67 12.79
N PRO A 190 -26.62 34.79 12.95
CA PRO A 190 -26.87 35.74 11.87
C PRO A 190 -25.59 36.34 11.30
N LYS A 191 -25.64 36.79 10.03
CA LYS A 191 -24.50 37.36 9.30
C LYS A 191 -23.71 38.42 10.09
N ALA A 192 -24.38 39.35 10.77
CA ALA A 192 -23.70 40.41 11.54
C ALA A 192 -22.85 39.86 12.71
N THR A 193 -23.26 38.74 13.32
CA THR A 193 -22.47 38.07 14.37
C THR A 193 -21.31 37.29 13.75
N LEU A 194 -21.53 36.64 12.60
CA LEU A 194 -20.50 35.93 11.87
C LEU A 194 -19.40 36.88 11.35
N GLU A 195 -19.74 38.10 10.94
CA GLU A 195 -18.75 39.13 10.56
C GLU A 195 -17.86 39.54 11.75
N GLN A 196 -18.42 39.58 12.97
CA GLN A 196 -17.62 39.79 14.18
C GLN A 196 -16.71 38.59 14.46
N ALA A 197 -17.18 37.36 14.22
CA ALA A 197 -16.36 36.17 14.35
C ALA A 197 -15.19 36.18 13.35
N LEU A 198 -15.43 36.55 12.09
CA LEU A 198 -14.38 36.73 11.08
C LEU A 198 -13.31 37.71 11.56
N ALA A 199 -13.71 38.88 12.07
CA ALA A 199 -12.80 39.86 12.63
C ALA A 199 -12.00 39.31 13.82
N ALA A 200 -12.65 38.53 14.71
CA ALA A 200 -11.99 37.93 15.85
C ALA A 200 -10.89 36.92 15.45
N PHE A 201 -11.15 36.07 14.45
CA PHE A 201 -10.17 35.14 13.90
C PHE A 201 -9.07 35.84 13.09
N GLN A 202 -9.41 36.90 12.36
CA GLN A 202 -8.41 37.69 11.64
C GLN A 202 -7.40 38.32 12.60
N GLN A 203 -7.85 38.81 13.76
CA GLN A 203 -6.95 39.31 14.80
C GLN A 203 -5.99 38.24 15.36
N VAL A 204 -6.40 36.97 15.41
CA VAL A 204 -5.47 35.87 15.77
C VAL A 204 -4.37 35.75 14.72
N ILE A 205 -4.74 35.72 13.44
CA ILE A 205 -3.81 35.64 12.30
C ILE A 205 -2.85 36.83 12.31
N ASP A 206 -3.35 38.05 12.44
CA ASP A 206 -2.54 39.27 12.41
C ASP A 206 -1.55 39.34 13.57
N ARG A 207 -1.94 38.90 14.77
CA ARG A 207 -1.04 38.82 15.93
C ARG A 207 0.10 37.84 15.70
N VAL A 208 -0.18 36.67 15.14
CA VAL A 208 0.85 35.66 14.83
C VAL A 208 1.77 36.16 13.72
N LYS A 209 1.23 36.77 12.66
CA LYS A 209 2.04 37.43 11.61
C LYS A 209 2.93 38.55 12.16
N SER A 210 2.50 39.19 13.25
CA SER A 210 3.26 40.23 13.97
C SER A 210 4.24 39.67 15.00
N GLY A 211 4.39 38.35 15.12
CA GLY A 211 5.38 37.69 15.97
C GLY A 211 4.87 37.14 17.31
N ALA A 212 3.54 37.07 17.54
CA ALA A 212 3.00 36.38 18.71
C ALA A 212 3.29 34.86 18.64
N ALA A 213 3.62 34.25 19.78
CA ALA A 213 3.79 32.81 19.88
C ALA A 213 2.45 32.09 19.65
N ASP A 214 2.47 31.00 18.89
CA ASP A 214 1.28 30.20 18.57
C ASP A 214 1.53 28.69 18.83
N PRO A 215 1.75 28.29 20.09
CA PRO A 215 2.07 26.90 20.43
C PRO A 215 0.93 25.92 20.11
N ASP A 216 -0.31 26.40 20.05
CA ASP A 216 -1.50 25.60 19.74
C ASP A 216 -1.93 25.71 18.26
N GLN A 217 -1.16 26.43 17.42
CA GLN A 217 -1.42 26.61 15.98
C GLN A 217 -2.80 27.21 15.66
N LEU A 218 -3.27 28.13 16.52
CA LEU A 218 -4.56 28.80 16.44
C LEU A 218 -4.72 29.69 15.21
N ALA A 219 -3.62 30.25 14.67
CA ALA A 219 -3.71 31.01 13.43
C ALA A 219 -4.10 30.12 12.25
N LEU A 220 -3.62 28.87 12.19
CA LEU A 220 -4.01 27.91 11.16
C LEU A 220 -5.47 27.47 11.35
N SER A 221 -5.86 27.18 12.59
CA SER A 221 -7.25 26.86 12.92
C SER A 221 -8.19 28.04 12.58
N SER A 222 -7.73 29.29 12.75
CA SER A 222 -8.48 30.49 12.42
C SER A 222 -8.76 30.62 10.92
N LEU A 223 -7.84 30.19 10.04
CA LEU A 223 -8.11 30.12 8.60
C LEU A 223 -9.30 29.18 8.32
N GLY A 224 -9.29 27.99 8.93
CA GLY A 224 -10.36 27.00 8.74
C GLY A 224 -11.72 27.46 9.27
N GLN A 225 -11.73 28.20 10.40
CA GLN A 225 -12.96 28.76 10.96
C GLN A 225 -13.52 29.91 10.10
N GLN A 226 -12.66 30.81 9.60
CA GLN A 226 -13.09 31.84 8.67
C GLN A 226 -13.66 31.24 7.38
N ALA A 227 -13.02 30.20 6.85
CA ALA A 227 -13.50 29.48 5.67
C ALA A 227 -14.88 28.85 5.91
N ARG A 228 -15.10 28.24 7.09
CA ARG A 228 -16.40 27.68 7.48
C ARG A 228 -17.50 28.74 7.53
N ILE A 229 -17.19 29.92 8.06
CA ILE A 229 -18.12 31.05 8.08
C ILE A 229 -18.48 31.47 6.66
N HIS A 230 -17.50 31.59 5.76
CA HIS A 230 -17.77 31.92 4.35
C HIS A 230 -18.69 30.89 3.68
N LEU A 231 -18.54 29.58 3.96
CA LEU A 231 -19.48 28.56 3.47
C LEU A 231 -20.92 28.79 3.97
N TRP A 232 -21.11 29.12 5.26
CA TRP A 232 -22.43 29.45 5.80
C TRP A 232 -23.05 30.71 5.16
N LEU A 233 -22.22 31.65 4.73
CA LEU A 233 -22.65 32.86 4.04
C LEU A 233 -22.87 32.65 2.52
N GLY A 234 -22.56 31.45 1.99
CA GLY A 234 -22.66 31.13 0.56
C GLY A 234 -21.44 31.56 -0.27
N ASP A 235 -20.39 32.07 0.38
CA ASP A 235 -19.16 32.55 -0.24
C ASP A 235 -18.16 31.40 -0.48
N VAL A 236 -18.49 30.49 -1.40
CA VAL A 236 -17.71 29.26 -1.59
C VAL A 236 -16.27 29.52 -2.06
N ALA A 237 -16.05 30.48 -2.94
CA ALA A 237 -14.70 30.79 -3.43
C ALA A 237 -13.78 31.34 -2.32
N PRO A 238 -14.16 32.37 -1.55
CA PRO A 238 -13.38 32.80 -0.38
C PRO A 238 -13.07 31.67 0.62
N ALA A 239 -14.03 30.78 0.88
CA ALA A 239 -13.79 29.62 1.73
C ALA A 239 -12.71 28.68 1.16
N ALA A 240 -12.76 28.38 -0.14
CA ALA A 240 -11.77 27.54 -0.80
C ALA A 240 -10.35 28.14 -0.73
N HIS A 241 -10.20 29.46 -0.91
CA HIS A 241 -8.91 30.14 -0.78
C HIS A 241 -8.32 30.01 0.64
N LEU A 242 -9.15 30.18 1.67
CA LEU A 242 -8.71 30.08 3.07
C LEU A 242 -8.32 28.63 3.45
N TYR A 243 -9.12 27.63 3.04
CA TYR A 243 -8.77 26.23 3.25
C TYR A 243 -7.53 25.81 2.45
N ALA A 244 -7.33 26.35 1.24
CA ALA A 244 -6.11 26.12 0.46
C ALA A 244 -4.88 26.71 1.14
N LEU A 245 -4.98 27.90 1.74
CA LEU A 245 -3.89 28.47 2.52
C LEU A 245 -3.59 27.62 3.76
N GLN A 246 -4.63 27.15 4.47
CA GLN A 246 -4.46 26.23 5.60
C GLN A 246 -3.74 24.95 5.17
N ALA A 247 -4.17 24.32 4.07
CA ALA A 247 -3.54 23.14 3.50
C ALA A 247 -2.09 23.41 3.06
N ALA A 248 -1.81 24.56 2.46
CA ALA A 248 -0.49 24.97 2.02
C ALA A 248 0.49 25.12 3.18
N GLN A 249 0.03 25.47 4.39
CA GLN A 249 0.84 25.49 5.62
C GLN A 249 1.16 24.09 6.16
N GLY A 250 0.55 23.03 5.59
CA GLY A 250 0.75 21.64 5.97
C GLY A 250 -0.32 21.08 6.92
N ASP A 251 -1.38 21.84 7.21
CA ASP A 251 -2.43 21.42 8.13
C ASP A 251 -3.38 20.41 7.44
N PRO A 252 -3.50 19.16 7.95
CA PRO A 252 -4.33 18.13 7.34
C PRO A 252 -5.82 18.50 7.29
N SER A 253 -6.31 19.32 8.25
CA SER A 253 -7.70 19.76 8.26
C SER A 253 -8.04 20.66 7.06
N GLY A 254 -7.09 21.48 6.60
CA GLY A 254 -7.28 22.29 5.39
C GLY A 254 -7.50 21.43 4.15
N GLY A 255 -6.69 20.38 3.98
CA GLY A 255 -6.82 19.42 2.88
C GLY A 255 -8.15 18.66 2.93
N GLN A 256 -8.57 18.23 4.11
CA GLN A 256 -9.87 17.54 4.29
C GLN A 256 -11.06 18.48 4.01
N SER A 257 -11.00 19.72 4.47
CA SER A 257 -12.03 20.73 4.17
C SER A 257 -12.13 21.04 2.68
N LEU A 258 -10.99 21.13 1.98
CA LEU A 258 -10.98 21.26 0.52
C LEU A 258 -11.65 20.06 -0.17
N GLN A 259 -11.50 18.84 0.34
CA GLN A 259 -12.23 17.67 -0.19
C GLN A 259 -13.74 17.83 -0.04
N TYR A 260 -14.22 18.34 1.09
CA TYR A 260 -15.65 18.61 1.26
C TYR A 260 -16.15 19.68 0.29
N VAL A 261 -15.40 20.77 0.12
CA VAL A 261 -15.75 21.85 -0.82
C VAL A 261 -15.74 21.34 -2.27
N SER A 262 -14.72 20.58 -2.66
CA SER A 262 -14.63 20.05 -4.02
C SER A 262 -15.72 19.02 -4.31
N SER A 263 -15.99 18.08 -3.40
CA SER A 263 -17.09 17.12 -3.51
C SER A 263 -18.46 17.83 -3.59
N TYR A 264 -18.65 18.92 -2.83
CA TYR A 264 -19.84 19.77 -2.94
C TYR A 264 -19.97 20.38 -4.34
N LEU A 265 -18.88 20.95 -4.88
CA LEU A 265 -18.89 21.63 -6.17
C LEU A 265 -19.10 20.70 -7.38
N VAL A 266 -18.61 19.46 -7.31
CA VAL A 266 -18.78 18.48 -8.41
C VAL A 266 -20.14 17.76 -8.36
N ASN A 267 -20.93 17.95 -7.29
CA ASN A 267 -22.29 17.42 -7.22
C ASN A 267 -23.21 18.15 -8.22
N PRO A 268 -23.96 17.43 -9.08
CA PRO A 268 -24.93 18.01 -10.00
C PRO A 268 -25.90 19.03 -9.39
N ASP A 269 -26.30 18.83 -8.13
CA ASP A 269 -27.23 19.72 -7.42
C ASP A 269 -26.64 21.13 -7.20
N HIS A 270 -25.31 21.27 -7.28
CA HIS A 270 -24.57 22.52 -7.09
C HIS A 270 -23.89 23.03 -8.36
N LEU A 271 -24.26 22.49 -9.53
CA LEU A 271 -23.66 22.87 -10.81
C LEU A 271 -23.82 24.36 -11.14
N GLU A 272 -24.97 24.96 -10.82
CA GLU A 272 -25.18 26.40 -11.07
C GLU A 272 -24.26 27.27 -10.20
N THR A 273 -24.01 26.86 -8.96
CA THR A 273 -23.01 27.51 -8.10
C THR A 273 -21.62 27.39 -8.72
N LEU A 274 -21.23 26.19 -9.17
CA LEU A 274 -19.95 25.98 -9.86
C LEU A 274 -19.81 26.90 -11.08
N LYS A 275 -20.82 26.96 -11.96
CA LYS A 275 -20.80 27.84 -13.15
C LYS A 275 -20.57 29.31 -12.81
N GLN A 276 -21.07 29.79 -11.67
CA GLN A 276 -20.89 31.17 -11.24
C GLN A 276 -19.46 31.47 -10.79
N ILE A 277 -18.78 30.50 -10.16
CA ILE A 277 -17.46 30.70 -9.54
C ILE A 277 -16.29 30.07 -10.30
N ILE A 278 -16.55 29.29 -11.37
CA ILE A 278 -15.50 28.60 -12.15
C ILE A 278 -14.54 29.55 -12.89
N GLY A 279 -14.83 30.84 -12.90
CA GLY A 279 -13.89 31.86 -13.36
C GLY A 279 -12.69 32.07 -12.42
N ASP A 280 -12.79 31.62 -11.17
CA ASP A 280 -11.69 31.66 -10.20
C ASP A 280 -10.65 30.56 -10.50
N PRO A 281 -9.36 30.90 -10.72
CA PRO A 281 -8.32 29.92 -11.05
C PRO A 281 -8.09 28.83 -9.98
N LEU A 282 -8.32 29.14 -8.71
CA LEU A 282 -8.21 28.17 -7.62
C LEU A 282 -9.37 27.18 -7.66
N ILE A 283 -10.58 27.66 -7.98
CA ILE A 283 -11.74 26.77 -8.14
C ILE A 283 -11.55 25.83 -9.33
N GLN A 284 -11.06 26.33 -10.46
CA GLN A 284 -10.72 25.50 -11.62
C GLN A 284 -9.74 24.38 -11.24
N GLN A 285 -8.69 24.70 -10.48
CA GLN A 285 -7.73 23.73 -9.98
C GLN A 285 -8.36 22.72 -9.03
N LEU A 286 -9.13 23.20 -8.06
CA LEU A 286 -9.73 22.37 -7.02
C LEU A 286 -10.68 21.31 -7.61
N VAL A 287 -11.58 21.69 -8.52
CA VAL A 287 -12.48 20.73 -9.16
C VAL A 287 -11.74 19.80 -10.13
N THR A 288 -10.68 20.29 -10.78
CA THR A 288 -9.82 19.44 -11.62
C THR A 288 -9.12 18.36 -10.79
N ILE A 289 -8.59 18.73 -9.62
CA ILE A 289 -7.92 17.80 -8.70
C ILE A 289 -8.90 16.78 -8.12
N GLU A 290 -10.12 17.19 -7.73
CA GLU A 290 -11.16 16.27 -7.26
C GLU A 290 -11.43 15.17 -8.29
N LEU A 291 -11.65 15.56 -9.54
CA LEU A 291 -11.96 14.59 -10.59
C LEU A 291 -10.71 13.79 -11.01
N PHE A 292 -9.51 14.38 -10.98
CA PHE A 292 -8.27 13.69 -11.34
C PHE A 292 -7.83 12.66 -10.28
N ALA A 293 -7.95 12.99 -8.99
CA ALA A 293 -7.41 12.21 -7.87
C ALA A 293 -8.46 11.38 -7.12
N ARG A 294 -9.75 11.64 -7.33
CA ARG A 294 -10.85 11.00 -6.57
C ARG A 294 -12.03 10.58 -7.44
N SER A 295 -11.88 10.48 -8.77
CA SER A 295 -12.94 9.96 -9.65
C SER A 295 -13.40 8.55 -9.28
N GLY A 296 -12.52 7.71 -8.71
CA GLY A 296 -12.92 6.39 -8.19
C GLY A 296 -14.01 6.47 -7.12
N ASN A 297 -14.03 7.52 -6.29
CA ASN A 297 -15.08 7.71 -5.28
C ASN A 297 -16.45 7.97 -5.90
N LEU A 298 -16.50 8.74 -6.99
CA LEU A 298 -17.74 8.96 -7.75
C LEU A 298 -18.24 7.67 -8.39
N GLN A 299 -17.32 6.81 -8.86
CA GLN A 299 -17.67 5.50 -9.43
C GLN A 299 -18.16 4.52 -8.35
N MET A 300 -17.57 4.53 -7.15
CA MET A 300 -18.04 3.71 -6.03
C MET A 300 -19.44 4.12 -5.55
N ALA A 301 -19.81 5.39 -5.70
CA ALA A 301 -21.16 5.89 -5.40
C ALA A 301 -22.18 5.58 -6.52
N ASP A 302 -21.74 5.14 -7.70
CA ASP A 302 -22.56 4.77 -8.87
C ASP A 302 -23.13 3.34 -8.70
N THR A 303 -23.94 3.15 -7.66
CA THR A 303 -24.41 1.81 -7.23
C THR A 303 -25.41 1.16 -8.20
N ASP A 304 -25.97 1.92 -9.13
CA ASP A 304 -26.99 1.46 -10.08
C ASP A 304 -26.43 1.18 -11.48
N GLY A 305 -25.14 1.46 -11.73
CA GLY A 305 -24.48 1.21 -13.01
C GLY A 305 -24.99 2.08 -14.16
N ASN A 306 -25.68 3.17 -13.87
CA ASN A 306 -26.28 4.05 -14.88
C ASN A 306 -25.26 5.01 -15.55
N GLY A 307 -23.99 4.94 -15.15
CA GLY A 307 -22.92 5.76 -15.71
C GLY A 307 -23.04 7.24 -15.31
N ARG A 308 -23.70 7.52 -14.18
CA ARG A 308 -23.91 8.87 -13.66
C ARG A 308 -22.57 9.54 -13.37
N SER A 309 -21.61 8.80 -12.84
CA SER A 309 -20.24 9.29 -12.59
C SER A 309 -19.55 9.79 -13.87
N ALA A 310 -19.66 9.04 -14.98
CA ALA A 310 -19.10 9.43 -16.27
C ALA A 310 -19.78 10.70 -16.84
N GLN A 311 -21.09 10.83 -16.65
CA GLN A 311 -21.85 12.02 -17.07
C GLN A 311 -21.39 13.27 -16.29
N ILE A 312 -21.23 13.16 -14.97
CA ILE A 312 -20.72 14.23 -14.10
C ILE A 312 -19.34 14.70 -14.58
N ILE A 313 -18.41 13.75 -14.76
CA ILE A 313 -17.05 14.05 -15.23
C ILE A 313 -17.10 14.75 -16.59
N SER A 314 -17.88 14.24 -17.54
CA SER A 314 -18.00 14.84 -18.87
C SER A 314 -18.58 16.25 -18.84
N GLN A 315 -19.57 16.51 -17.99
CA GLN A 315 -20.20 17.82 -17.85
C GLN A 315 -19.24 18.87 -17.30
N ILE A 316 -18.49 18.51 -16.25
CA ILE A 316 -17.51 19.41 -15.62
C ILE A 316 -16.29 19.61 -16.51
N LEU A 317 -15.81 18.56 -17.19
CA LEU A 317 -14.76 18.66 -18.20
C LEU A 317 -15.12 19.67 -19.30
N THR A 318 -16.36 19.59 -19.82
CA THR A 318 -16.85 20.52 -20.86
C THR A 318 -16.91 21.95 -20.33
N LEU A 319 -17.34 22.14 -19.07
CA LEU A 319 -17.37 23.45 -18.42
C LEU A 319 -15.96 24.04 -18.28
N LEU A 320 -14.98 23.24 -17.85
CA LEU A 320 -13.59 23.65 -17.71
C LEU A 320 -12.94 23.97 -19.07
N ASP A 321 -13.13 23.11 -20.08
CA ASP A 321 -12.60 23.33 -21.44
C ASP A 321 -13.15 24.62 -22.07
N GLY A 322 -14.44 24.93 -21.85
CA GLY A 322 -15.07 26.17 -22.34
C GLY A 322 -14.61 27.45 -21.62
N THR A 323 -14.04 27.34 -20.42
CA THR A 323 -13.63 28.49 -19.59
C THR A 323 -12.13 28.76 -19.65
N VAL A 324 -11.31 27.73 -19.90
CA VAL A 324 -9.85 27.82 -19.96
C VAL A 324 -9.38 28.11 -21.41
N LYS A 325 -9.24 29.39 -21.77
CA LYS A 325 -8.83 29.79 -23.14
C LYS A 325 -7.34 29.63 -23.46
N SER A 326 -6.45 29.67 -22.46
CA SER A 326 -4.99 29.74 -22.67
C SER A 326 -4.17 28.85 -21.72
N GLY A 327 -4.76 27.77 -21.21
CA GLY A 327 -4.17 26.97 -20.13
C GLY A 327 -4.21 27.68 -18.78
N PHE A 328 -4.09 26.90 -17.71
CA PHE A 328 -4.04 27.29 -16.29
C PHE A 328 -3.16 26.30 -15.51
N ALA A 329 -2.75 26.66 -14.28
CA ALA A 329 -2.10 25.72 -13.38
C ALA A 329 -3.04 24.53 -13.14
N GLY A 330 -2.63 23.29 -13.47
CA GLY A 330 -3.50 22.11 -13.46
C GLY A 330 -4.02 21.65 -14.83
N SER A 331 -3.63 22.30 -15.93
CA SER A 331 -4.02 21.89 -17.31
C SER A 331 -3.58 20.48 -17.68
N ASP A 332 -2.45 20.02 -17.15
CA ASP A 332 -1.96 18.66 -17.33
C ASP A 332 -2.81 17.63 -16.59
N ARG A 333 -3.29 17.94 -15.38
CA ARG A 333 -4.28 17.13 -14.64
C ARG A 333 -5.60 17.07 -15.40
N LEU A 334 -6.07 18.20 -15.94
CA LEU A 334 -7.29 18.27 -16.75
C LEU A 334 -7.16 17.40 -18.02
N ALA A 335 -6.02 17.47 -18.70
CA ALA A 335 -5.74 16.63 -19.87
C ALA A 335 -5.67 15.13 -19.50
N ALA A 336 -5.04 14.80 -18.36
CA ALA A 336 -4.96 13.43 -17.85
C ALA A 336 -6.34 12.87 -17.48
N LEU A 337 -7.20 13.70 -16.89
CA LEU A 337 -8.59 13.36 -16.63
C LEU A 337 -9.36 13.09 -17.93
N ALA A 338 -9.27 13.98 -18.92
CA ALA A 338 -9.91 13.77 -20.23
C ALA A 338 -9.45 12.46 -20.89
N TYR A 339 -8.16 12.12 -20.78
CA TYR A 339 -7.61 10.84 -21.25
C TYR A 339 -8.22 9.65 -20.52
N ARG A 340 -8.27 9.68 -19.19
CA ARG A 340 -8.84 8.62 -18.35
C ARG A 340 -10.35 8.42 -18.62
N SER A 341 -11.05 9.49 -18.97
CA SER A 341 -12.46 9.46 -19.40
C SER A 341 -12.67 9.00 -20.85
N GLY A 342 -11.60 8.62 -21.57
CA GLY A 342 -11.68 8.17 -22.97
C GLY A 342 -11.85 9.29 -24.00
N GLN A 343 -11.78 10.56 -23.58
CA GLN A 343 -11.94 11.73 -24.46
C GLN A 343 -10.59 12.13 -25.09
N TYR A 344 -9.97 11.21 -25.84
CA TYR A 344 -8.62 11.40 -26.40
C TYR A 344 -8.45 12.66 -27.26
N PRO A 345 -9.41 13.08 -28.12
CA PRO A 345 -9.30 14.33 -28.85
C PRO A 345 -9.24 15.57 -27.95
N MET A 346 -10.04 15.59 -26.87
CA MET A 346 -10.01 16.67 -25.88
C MET A 346 -8.69 16.64 -25.12
N ALA A 347 -8.23 15.47 -24.67
CA ALA A 347 -6.93 15.33 -24.01
C ALA A 347 -5.77 15.85 -24.90
N ALA A 348 -5.78 15.53 -26.19
CA ALA A 348 -4.81 16.04 -27.16
C ALA A 348 -4.88 17.57 -27.32
N SER A 349 -6.09 18.14 -27.29
CA SER A 349 -6.30 19.59 -27.36
C SER A 349 -5.75 20.29 -26.12
N LEU A 350 -6.15 19.84 -24.93
CA LEU A 350 -5.72 20.37 -23.63
C LEU A 350 -4.20 20.28 -23.45
N LEU A 351 -3.59 19.18 -23.91
CA LEU A 351 -2.14 18.98 -23.86
C LEU A 351 -1.33 20.05 -24.61
N LYS A 352 -1.92 20.76 -25.58
CA LYS A 352 -1.22 21.85 -26.30
C LYS A 352 -0.92 23.02 -25.37
N ASN A 353 -1.74 23.22 -24.34
CA ASN A 353 -1.63 24.32 -23.38
C ASN A 353 -1.21 23.85 -21.97
N ALA A 354 -0.87 22.56 -21.81
CA ALA A 354 -0.54 21.95 -20.52
C ALA A 354 0.91 22.15 -20.05
N GLY A 355 1.75 22.84 -20.85
CA GLY A 355 3.17 23.01 -20.57
C GLY A 355 3.96 21.71 -20.65
N ASP A 356 5.12 21.69 -19.99
CA ASP A 356 6.13 20.62 -20.06
C ASP A 356 6.39 19.95 -18.70
N SER A 357 5.35 19.84 -17.87
CA SER A 357 5.43 19.09 -16.60
C SER A 357 5.70 17.59 -16.83
N GLY A 358 6.15 16.90 -15.78
CA GLY A 358 6.31 15.45 -15.80
C GLY A 358 5.03 14.72 -16.22
N LEU A 359 3.88 15.11 -15.67
CA LEU A 359 2.58 14.53 -16.02
C LEU A 359 2.18 14.81 -17.48
N ALA A 360 2.42 16.01 -17.99
CA ALA A 360 2.14 16.34 -19.38
C ALA A 360 2.98 15.49 -20.35
N TRP A 361 4.28 15.32 -20.07
CA TRP A 361 5.15 14.45 -20.85
C TRP A 361 4.76 12.97 -20.74
N TRP A 362 4.37 12.52 -19.55
CA TRP A 362 3.89 11.16 -19.35
C TRP A 362 2.62 10.90 -20.17
N LEU A 363 1.68 11.83 -20.17
CA LEU A 363 0.47 11.74 -20.98
C LEU A 363 0.77 11.75 -22.48
N ARG A 364 1.69 12.60 -22.94
CA ARG A 364 2.16 12.60 -24.34
C ARG A 364 2.74 11.24 -24.73
N ALA A 365 3.45 10.56 -23.82
CA ALA A 365 3.96 9.22 -24.08
C ALA A 365 2.82 8.21 -24.26
N LYS A 366 1.82 8.23 -23.38
CA LYS A 366 0.64 7.35 -23.48
C LYS A 366 -0.17 7.61 -24.75
N MET A 367 -0.38 8.88 -25.11
CA MET A 367 -1.04 9.26 -26.37
C MET A 367 -0.28 8.71 -27.58
N ALA A 368 1.05 8.86 -27.62
CA ALA A 368 1.86 8.31 -28.71
C ALA A 368 1.77 6.77 -28.79
N LEU A 369 1.70 6.06 -27.65
CA LEU A 369 1.48 4.61 -27.65
C LEU A 369 0.12 4.22 -28.24
N ARG A 370 -0.93 4.99 -27.94
CA ARG A 370 -2.27 4.78 -28.53
C ARG A 370 -2.26 4.97 -30.05
N ASP A 371 -1.48 5.92 -30.53
CA ASP A 371 -1.29 6.18 -31.97
C ASP A 371 -0.33 5.16 -32.62
N GLY A 372 0.24 4.23 -31.85
CA GLY A 372 1.19 3.22 -32.31
C GLY A 372 2.62 3.74 -32.52
N ASP A 373 2.91 5.00 -32.18
CA ASP A 373 4.23 5.61 -32.30
C ASP A 373 5.09 5.34 -31.05
N VAL A 374 5.66 4.13 -31.01
CA VAL A 374 6.57 3.70 -29.93
C VAL A 374 7.82 4.60 -29.83
N LYS A 375 8.26 5.20 -30.94
CA LYS A 375 9.44 6.08 -30.96
C LYS A 375 9.14 7.40 -30.26
N ALA A 376 8.03 8.05 -30.61
CA ALA A 376 7.58 9.26 -29.93
C ALA A 376 7.25 8.98 -28.45
N ALA A 377 6.62 7.85 -28.15
CA ALA A 377 6.36 7.44 -26.77
C ALA A 377 7.64 7.35 -25.94
N THR A 378 8.67 6.70 -26.47
CA THR A 378 9.97 6.54 -25.79
C THR A 378 10.62 7.90 -25.50
N ALA A 379 10.60 8.81 -26.48
CA ALA A 379 11.14 10.16 -26.30
C ALA A 379 10.36 10.98 -25.25
N ALA A 380 9.03 10.86 -25.25
CA ALA A 380 8.17 11.53 -24.28
C ALA A 380 8.38 10.98 -22.86
N TYR A 381 8.53 9.66 -22.69
CA TYR A 381 8.85 9.08 -21.38
C TYR A 381 10.20 9.56 -20.83
N ALA A 382 11.23 9.69 -21.67
CA ALA A 382 12.52 10.21 -21.22
C ALA A 382 12.42 11.65 -20.70
N LYS A 383 11.58 12.47 -21.35
CA LYS A 383 11.26 13.82 -20.87
C LYS A 383 10.44 13.80 -19.59
N ALA A 384 9.47 12.90 -19.46
CA ALA A 384 8.69 12.72 -18.25
C ALA A 384 9.58 12.38 -17.04
N ALA A 385 10.45 11.38 -17.20
CA ALA A 385 11.41 10.98 -16.18
C ALA A 385 12.33 12.12 -15.73
N SER A 386 12.68 13.04 -16.64
CA SER A 386 13.54 14.19 -16.33
C SER A 386 12.78 15.37 -15.71
N ALA A 387 11.46 15.43 -15.88
CA ALA A 387 10.62 16.56 -15.48
C ALA A 387 9.90 16.36 -14.14
N PHE A 388 9.82 15.13 -13.63
CA PHE A 388 9.35 14.87 -12.27
C PHE A 388 10.45 15.21 -11.24
N PRO A 389 10.12 15.92 -10.15
CA PRO A 389 11.00 16.07 -8.99
C PRO A 389 11.31 14.70 -8.36
N ALA A 390 12.57 14.51 -7.94
CA ALA A 390 13.03 13.25 -7.35
C ALA A 390 12.39 12.95 -5.97
N ASP A 391 11.85 13.96 -5.29
CA ASP A 391 11.15 13.84 -4.01
C ASP A 391 9.62 13.77 -4.16
N GLU A 392 9.09 13.75 -5.40
CA GLU A 392 7.66 13.64 -5.64
C GLU A 392 7.16 12.23 -5.34
N SER A 393 6.18 12.12 -4.43
CA SER A 393 5.49 10.89 -4.10
C SER A 393 4.01 11.15 -3.95
N TRP A 394 3.20 10.40 -4.70
CA TRP A 394 1.74 10.43 -4.60
C TRP A 394 1.24 9.41 -3.55
N GLY A 395 2.12 8.60 -2.98
CA GLY A 395 1.80 7.67 -1.91
C GLY A 395 0.96 6.47 -2.36
N GLU A 396 0.32 5.83 -1.38
CA GLU A 396 -0.53 4.66 -1.60
C GLU A 396 -1.88 5.05 -2.23
N GLN A 397 -2.28 4.29 -3.24
CA GLN A 397 -3.55 4.41 -3.93
C GLN A 397 -4.00 3.04 -4.47
N ARG A 398 -5.15 3.02 -5.17
CA ARG A 398 -5.63 1.84 -5.88
C ARG A 398 -5.75 2.13 -7.38
N ASN A 399 -5.34 1.18 -8.21
CA ASN A 399 -5.46 1.31 -9.66
C ASN A 399 -6.90 0.99 -10.14
N ALA A 400 -7.13 0.98 -11.45
CA ALA A 400 -8.45 0.70 -12.03
C ALA A 400 -9.03 -0.68 -11.67
N ASP A 401 -8.18 -1.67 -11.39
CA ASP A 401 -8.56 -3.02 -10.96
C ASP A 401 -8.61 -3.15 -9.42
N PHE A 402 -8.58 -2.01 -8.71
CA PHE A 402 -8.60 -1.90 -7.25
C PHE A 402 -7.37 -2.52 -6.54
N VAL A 403 -6.29 -2.78 -7.28
CA VAL A 403 -5.02 -3.29 -6.75
C VAL A 403 -4.25 -2.17 -6.08
N ALA A 404 -3.71 -2.45 -4.89
CA ALA A 404 -2.90 -1.50 -4.14
C ALA A 404 -1.62 -1.14 -4.90
N GLU A 405 -1.33 0.16 -5.01
CA GLU A 405 -0.15 0.67 -5.71
C GLU A 405 0.40 1.89 -4.97
N THR A 406 1.71 1.91 -4.74
CA THR A 406 2.40 3.14 -4.32
C THR A 406 2.94 3.83 -5.56
N ILE A 407 2.52 5.08 -5.80
CA ILE A 407 3.03 5.86 -6.93
C ILE A 407 4.10 6.85 -6.47
N VAL A 408 5.33 6.53 -6.89
CA VAL A 408 6.40 7.50 -7.06
C VAL A 408 6.51 7.74 -8.57
N PRO A 409 6.14 8.92 -9.11
CA PRO A 409 6.00 9.11 -10.55
C PRO A 409 7.25 8.77 -11.35
N GLU A 410 8.44 9.15 -10.86
CA GLU A 410 9.71 8.79 -11.49
C GLU A 410 9.86 7.27 -11.62
N CYS A 411 9.60 6.52 -10.54
CA CYS A 411 9.68 5.07 -10.53
C CYS A 411 8.64 4.43 -11.47
N ARG A 412 7.39 4.92 -11.47
CA ARG A 412 6.32 4.38 -12.30
C ARG A 412 6.60 4.61 -13.79
N VAL A 413 7.08 5.81 -14.14
CA VAL A 413 7.54 6.16 -15.50
C VAL A 413 8.71 5.27 -15.91
N ALA A 414 9.70 5.06 -15.05
CA ALA A 414 10.82 4.17 -15.32
C ALA A 414 10.35 2.72 -15.57
N GLY A 415 9.40 2.22 -14.78
CA GLY A 415 8.79 0.90 -15.00
C GLY A 415 8.08 0.77 -16.36
N GLU A 416 7.40 1.82 -16.83
CA GLU A 416 6.82 1.85 -18.18
C GLU A 416 7.88 1.91 -19.28
N GLN A 417 8.96 2.68 -19.07
CA GLN A 417 10.11 2.68 -19.98
C GLN A 417 10.76 1.29 -20.05
N ALA A 418 10.80 0.56 -18.94
CA ALA A 418 11.36 -0.79 -18.91
C ALA A 418 10.55 -1.74 -19.80
N ILE A 419 9.22 -1.63 -19.83
CA ILE A 419 8.39 -2.42 -20.77
C ILE A 419 8.80 -2.15 -22.22
N LEU A 420 9.05 -0.88 -22.58
CA LEU A 420 9.50 -0.54 -23.93
C LEU A 420 10.92 -1.03 -24.21
N ALA A 421 11.81 -1.05 -23.21
CA ALA A 421 13.16 -1.60 -23.32
C ALA A 421 13.14 -3.13 -23.49
N LEU A 422 12.32 -3.84 -22.71
CA LEU A 422 12.06 -5.28 -22.85
C LEU A 422 11.61 -5.61 -24.27
N ASN A 423 10.61 -4.88 -24.78
CA ASN A 423 10.06 -5.10 -26.12
C ASN A 423 11.07 -4.84 -27.26
N ARG A 424 12.15 -4.09 -26.99
CA ARG A 424 13.26 -3.84 -27.93
C ARG A 424 14.42 -4.81 -27.76
N GLY A 425 14.36 -5.74 -26.80
CA GLY A 425 15.45 -6.65 -26.47
C GLY A 425 16.59 -6.04 -25.64
N ASP A 426 16.42 -4.83 -25.10
CA ASP A 426 17.42 -4.18 -24.25
C ASP A 426 17.18 -4.53 -22.77
N TYR A 427 17.47 -5.78 -22.42
CA TYR A 427 17.10 -6.34 -21.12
C TYR A 427 17.90 -5.75 -19.95
N LEU A 428 19.14 -5.33 -20.17
CA LEU A 428 19.95 -4.66 -19.13
C LEU A 428 19.42 -3.25 -18.84
N GLN A 429 19.01 -2.50 -19.88
CA GLN A 429 18.33 -1.22 -19.67
C GLN A 429 16.99 -1.41 -18.95
N ALA A 430 16.20 -2.42 -19.31
CA ALA A 430 14.94 -2.72 -18.62
C ALA A 430 15.17 -3.01 -17.12
N MET A 431 16.19 -3.79 -16.80
CA MET A 431 16.58 -4.08 -15.41
C MET A 431 16.99 -2.80 -14.67
N ASP A 432 17.83 -1.94 -15.27
CA ASP A 432 18.23 -0.65 -14.66
C ASP A 432 17.01 0.22 -14.33
N LEU A 433 16.08 0.34 -15.28
CA LEU A 433 14.87 1.16 -15.13
C LEU A 433 13.94 0.64 -14.03
N LEU A 434 13.65 -0.66 -13.99
CA LEU A 434 12.83 -1.26 -12.92
C LEU A 434 13.54 -1.15 -11.55
N TYR A 435 14.86 -1.35 -11.51
CA TYR A 435 15.62 -1.34 -10.27
C TYR A 435 15.67 0.04 -9.60
N ARG A 436 15.41 1.14 -10.34
CA ARG A 436 15.22 2.48 -9.73
C ARG A 436 14.07 2.53 -8.74
N GLY A 437 12.99 1.79 -9.00
CA GLY A 437 11.86 1.66 -8.08
C GLY A 437 12.16 0.79 -6.85
N LYS A 438 13.27 0.04 -6.88
CA LYS A 438 13.73 -0.87 -5.82
C LYS A 438 12.59 -1.73 -5.25
N ALA A 439 12.23 -1.52 -3.98
CA ALA A 439 11.23 -2.30 -3.27
C ALA A 439 9.81 -2.14 -3.83
N ILE A 440 9.49 -1.00 -4.48
CA ILE A 440 8.14 -0.71 -5.01
C ILE A 440 7.74 -1.74 -6.08
N TYR A 441 8.69 -2.13 -6.94
CA TYR A 441 8.46 -3.06 -8.04
C TYR A 441 9.32 -4.32 -7.93
N TRP A 442 9.62 -4.77 -6.70
CA TRP A 442 10.55 -5.89 -6.46
C TRP A 442 10.16 -7.17 -7.20
N ALA A 443 8.85 -7.49 -7.28
CA ALA A 443 8.38 -8.66 -8.03
C ALA A 443 8.68 -8.57 -9.54
N ASP A 444 8.51 -7.39 -10.15
CA ASP A 444 8.84 -7.17 -11.57
C ASP A 444 10.37 -7.20 -11.80
N VAL A 445 11.15 -6.63 -10.87
CA VAL A 445 12.61 -6.73 -10.85
C VAL A 445 13.05 -8.21 -10.80
N ALA A 446 12.42 -9.01 -9.93
CA ALA A 446 12.72 -10.42 -9.77
C ALA A 446 12.40 -11.23 -11.03
N ASP A 447 11.26 -10.96 -11.68
CA ASP A 447 10.91 -11.59 -12.96
C ASP A 447 11.96 -11.31 -14.05
N VAL A 448 12.43 -10.06 -14.18
CA VAL A 448 13.46 -9.72 -15.17
C VAL A 448 14.82 -10.32 -14.79
N ALA A 449 15.23 -10.20 -13.53
CA ALA A 449 16.50 -10.72 -13.04
C ALA A 449 16.62 -12.24 -13.21
N GLU A 450 15.55 -12.97 -12.88
CA GLU A 450 15.57 -14.43 -12.84
C GLU A 450 15.19 -15.05 -14.18
N ARG A 451 14.22 -14.46 -14.90
CA ARG A 451 13.61 -15.06 -16.11
C ARG A 451 14.12 -14.46 -17.41
N VAL A 452 14.56 -13.20 -17.45
CA VAL A 452 14.95 -12.53 -18.71
C VAL A 452 16.47 -12.40 -18.85
N LEU A 453 17.16 -11.91 -17.82
CA LEU A 453 18.62 -11.83 -17.85
C LEU A 453 19.23 -13.23 -17.84
N THR A 454 20.34 -13.44 -18.54
CA THR A 454 21.21 -14.61 -18.33
C THR A 454 21.87 -14.52 -16.95
N VAL A 455 22.44 -15.64 -16.46
CA VAL A 455 23.12 -15.66 -15.15
C VAL A 455 24.29 -14.68 -15.12
N ASP A 456 25.05 -14.58 -16.22
CA ASP A 456 26.21 -13.68 -16.30
C ASP A 456 25.80 -12.21 -16.47
N GLU A 457 24.75 -11.91 -17.24
CA GLU A 457 24.17 -10.56 -17.31
C GLU A 457 23.69 -10.10 -15.93
N LEU A 458 22.97 -10.96 -15.20
CA LEU A 458 22.53 -10.66 -13.84
C LEU A 458 23.73 -10.45 -12.91
N LYS A 459 24.73 -11.33 -12.94
CA LYS A 459 25.94 -11.19 -12.12
C LYS A 459 26.64 -9.86 -12.36
N GLY A 460 26.85 -9.48 -13.62
CA GLY A 460 27.46 -8.19 -13.98
C GLY A 460 26.64 -6.99 -13.51
N PHE A 461 25.30 -7.09 -13.56
CA PHE A 461 24.41 -6.07 -13.01
C PHE A 461 24.54 -5.96 -11.49
N VAL A 462 24.50 -7.08 -10.76
CA VAL A 462 24.66 -7.11 -9.30
C VAL A 462 26.00 -6.54 -8.86
N ASP A 463 27.09 -6.93 -9.51
CA ASP A 463 28.43 -6.44 -9.19
C ASP A 463 28.56 -4.92 -9.31
N LYS A 464 27.80 -4.31 -10.21
CA LYS A 464 27.81 -2.87 -10.46
C LYS A 464 26.82 -2.09 -9.57
N HIS A 465 25.65 -2.65 -9.29
CA HIS A 465 24.52 -1.92 -8.70
C HIS A 465 24.15 -2.32 -7.27
N ALA A 466 24.61 -3.47 -6.79
CA ALA A 466 24.30 -4.00 -5.45
C ALA A 466 25.60 -4.38 -4.71
N PRO A 467 26.31 -3.39 -4.13
CA PRO A 467 27.50 -3.67 -3.33
C PRO A 467 27.16 -4.54 -2.12
N ALA A 468 28.14 -5.33 -1.66
CA ALA A 468 27.99 -6.10 -0.44
C ALA A 468 27.72 -5.17 0.76
N PRO A 469 26.90 -5.58 1.74
CA PRO A 469 26.61 -4.77 2.92
C PRO A 469 27.89 -4.49 3.70
N THR A 470 28.09 -3.23 4.10
CA THR A 470 29.26 -2.80 4.87
C THR A 470 29.26 -3.34 6.30
N THR A 471 28.08 -3.64 6.82
CA THR A 471 27.88 -4.23 8.15
C THR A 471 27.40 -5.66 7.98
N PRO A 472 28.07 -6.66 8.57
CA PRO A 472 27.64 -8.05 8.51
C PRO A 472 26.20 -8.22 9.00
N LEU A 473 25.40 -8.95 8.21
CA LEU A 473 24.02 -9.29 8.58
C LEU A 473 24.02 -10.40 9.65
N LYS A 474 22.94 -10.47 10.42
CA LYS A 474 22.70 -11.54 11.37
C LYS A 474 22.01 -12.73 10.69
N PRO A 475 22.12 -13.95 11.24
CA PRO A 475 21.27 -15.06 10.82
C PRO A 475 19.79 -14.69 10.90
N VAL A 476 19.02 -15.04 9.87
CA VAL A 476 17.56 -14.83 9.88
C VAL A 476 16.90 -15.95 10.68
N ASN A 477 16.09 -15.58 11.68
CA ASN A 477 15.25 -16.50 12.44
C ASN A 477 13.77 -16.30 12.02
N PRO A 478 13.09 -17.32 11.49
CA PRO A 478 11.68 -17.21 11.07
C PRO A 478 10.72 -16.80 12.19
N ASP A 479 11.05 -17.10 13.45
CA ASP A 479 10.20 -16.80 14.61
C ASP A 479 10.39 -15.38 15.17
N ASP A 480 11.34 -14.59 14.63
CA ASP A 480 11.66 -13.24 15.10
C ASP A 480 10.75 -12.18 14.44
N TYR A 481 9.69 -11.80 15.16
CA TYR A 481 8.75 -10.76 14.73
C TYR A 481 9.43 -9.38 14.76
N GLY A 482 9.71 -8.82 13.58
CA GLY A 482 10.45 -7.56 13.44
C GLY A 482 11.95 -7.72 13.21
N GLY A 483 12.37 -8.86 12.64
CA GLY A 483 13.75 -9.17 12.30
C GLY A 483 14.47 -8.10 11.44
N GLN A 484 15.78 -8.29 11.27
CA GLN A 484 16.65 -7.34 10.56
C GLN A 484 16.08 -6.97 9.17
N GLN A 485 16.01 -5.67 8.89
CA GLN A 485 15.56 -5.20 7.58
C GLN A 485 16.56 -5.60 6.49
N ILE A 486 16.04 -6.24 5.44
CA ILE A 486 16.81 -6.67 4.27
C ILE A 486 16.63 -5.62 3.17
N THR A 487 17.72 -5.00 2.77
CA THR A 487 17.74 -3.98 1.72
C THR A 487 17.57 -4.61 0.32
N PRO A 488 17.02 -3.89 -0.68
CA PRO A 488 16.90 -4.37 -2.06
C PRO A 488 18.22 -4.85 -2.70
N GLU A 489 19.36 -4.27 -2.30
CA GLU A 489 20.69 -4.70 -2.75
C GLU A 489 21.00 -6.12 -2.27
N VAL A 490 20.81 -6.38 -0.98
CA VAL A 490 20.94 -7.73 -0.40
C VAL A 490 19.95 -8.70 -1.04
N GLN A 491 18.68 -8.32 -1.22
CA GLN A 491 17.68 -9.18 -1.87
C GLN A 491 18.14 -9.62 -3.28
N LEU A 492 18.72 -8.70 -4.05
CA LEU A 492 19.22 -8.98 -5.40
C LEU A 492 20.45 -9.89 -5.40
N ARG A 493 21.36 -9.69 -4.44
CA ARG A 493 22.53 -10.56 -4.24
C ARG A 493 22.10 -11.98 -3.84
N GLU A 494 21.16 -12.10 -2.91
CA GLU A 494 20.56 -13.37 -2.49
C GLU A 494 19.85 -14.10 -3.65
N LEU A 495 19.09 -13.37 -4.49
CA LEU A 495 18.46 -13.92 -5.69
C LEU A 495 19.50 -14.48 -6.67
N LEU A 496 20.54 -13.70 -6.97
CA LEU A 496 21.65 -14.16 -7.82
C LEU A 496 22.32 -15.40 -7.21
N ALA A 497 22.56 -15.42 -5.90
CA ALA A 497 23.18 -16.54 -5.21
C ALA A 497 22.37 -17.83 -5.37
N ARG A 498 21.05 -17.78 -5.14
CA ARG A 498 20.14 -18.93 -5.38
C ARG A 498 20.18 -19.39 -6.84
N ARG A 499 20.22 -18.45 -7.78
CA ARG A 499 20.31 -18.75 -9.21
C ARG A 499 21.63 -19.41 -9.59
N LEU A 500 22.76 -18.96 -9.03
CA LEU A 500 24.07 -19.58 -9.18
C LEU A 500 24.09 -21.01 -8.62
N MET A 501 23.44 -21.24 -7.46
CA MET A 501 23.29 -22.58 -6.90
C MET A 501 22.54 -23.52 -7.85
N ARG A 502 21.40 -23.07 -8.41
CA ARG A 502 20.65 -23.85 -9.42
C ARG A 502 21.45 -24.10 -10.71
N ALA A 503 22.30 -23.16 -11.10
CA ALA A 503 23.20 -23.31 -12.25
C ALA A 503 24.44 -24.19 -11.96
N GLY A 504 24.59 -24.73 -10.75
CA GLY A 504 25.74 -25.54 -10.35
C GLY A 504 27.03 -24.75 -10.07
N ARG A 505 26.95 -23.41 -9.98
CA ARG A 505 28.06 -22.48 -9.73
C ARG A 505 28.19 -22.14 -8.25
N ALA A 506 28.16 -23.16 -7.40
CA ALA A 506 28.09 -23.00 -5.95
C ALA A 506 29.26 -22.22 -5.34
N ALA A 507 30.47 -22.38 -5.89
CA ALA A 507 31.66 -21.65 -5.43
C ALA A 507 31.52 -20.13 -5.62
N GLU A 508 30.90 -19.70 -6.73
CA GLU A 508 30.63 -18.27 -6.98
C GLU A 508 29.48 -17.76 -6.10
N ALA A 509 28.45 -18.58 -5.89
CA ALA A 509 27.28 -18.21 -5.09
C ALA A 509 27.65 -17.77 -3.66
N GLN A 510 28.70 -18.34 -3.07
CA GLN A 510 29.16 -18.00 -1.71
C GLN A 510 29.48 -16.51 -1.52
N ALA A 511 29.94 -15.84 -2.58
CA ALA A 511 30.27 -14.41 -2.52
C ALA A 511 29.04 -13.49 -2.51
N TYR A 512 27.84 -14.02 -2.80
CA TYR A 512 26.60 -13.25 -2.92
C TYR A 512 25.54 -13.60 -1.87
N PHE A 513 25.65 -14.74 -1.18
CA PHE A 513 24.85 -14.98 0.02
C PHE A 513 25.36 -14.09 1.15
N ASP A 514 24.69 -12.98 1.44
CA ASP A 514 25.05 -12.06 2.53
C ASP A 514 24.46 -12.51 3.88
N ILE A 515 23.38 -13.31 3.85
CA ILE A 515 22.73 -13.86 5.04
C ILE A 515 23.51 -15.11 5.54
N PRO A 516 24.06 -15.11 6.77
CA PRO A 516 25.01 -16.14 7.19
C PRO A 516 24.48 -17.58 7.19
N ASN A 517 23.25 -17.80 7.68
CA ASN A 517 22.65 -19.13 7.70
C ASN A 517 22.28 -19.62 6.30
N TYR A 518 21.96 -18.74 5.36
CA TYR A 518 21.70 -19.11 3.96
C TYR A 518 23.01 -19.51 3.26
N ARG A 519 24.07 -18.72 3.45
CA ARG A 519 25.43 -19.06 2.97
C ARG A 519 25.88 -20.42 3.49
N GLN A 520 25.72 -20.66 4.80
CA GLN A 520 26.11 -21.91 5.43
C GLN A 520 25.34 -23.11 4.86
N ALA A 521 24.01 -23.01 4.72
CA ALA A 521 23.19 -24.07 4.14
C ALA A 521 23.57 -24.36 2.69
N ALA A 522 23.82 -23.32 1.89
CA ALA A 522 24.29 -23.43 0.51
C ALA A 522 25.63 -24.17 0.41
N GLN A 523 26.58 -23.82 1.27
CA GLN A 523 27.90 -24.46 1.32
C GLN A 523 27.79 -25.93 1.72
N GLN A 524 27.04 -26.24 2.80
CA GLN A 524 26.81 -27.62 3.24
C GLN A 524 26.16 -28.46 2.13
N TYR A 525 25.15 -27.91 1.45
CA TYR A 525 24.50 -28.60 0.32
C TYR A 525 25.49 -28.89 -0.82
N ALA A 526 26.34 -27.91 -1.18
CA ALA A 526 27.34 -28.08 -2.23
C ALA A 526 28.38 -29.16 -1.87
N ASP A 527 28.83 -29.19 -0.62
CA ASP A 527 29.80 -30.18 -0.11
C ASP A 527 29.20 -31.59 -0.09
N GLU A 528 27.96 -31.74 0.38
CA GLU A 528 27.27 -33.04 0.38
C GLU A 528 27.01 -33.54 -1.05
N LEU A 529 26.63 -32.66 -1.99
CA LEU A 529 26.51 -33.05 -3.39
C LEU A 529 27.85 -33.45 -4.01
N LYS A 530 28.94 -32.78 -3.65
CA LYS A 530 30.28 -33.14 -4.11
C LYS A 530 30.66 -34.53 -3.60
N ALA A 531 30.48 -34.80 -2.31
CA ALA A 531 30.73 -36.11 -1.70
C ALA A 531 29.84 -37.22 -2.31
N ALA A 532 28.56 -36.92 -2.57
CA ALA A 532 27.62 -37.86 -3.18
C ALA A 532 28.01 -38.27 -4.62
N LYS A 533 28.55 -37.31 -5.38
CA LYS A 533 28.97 -37.49 -6.78
C LYS A 533 30.37 -38.07 -6.93
N ASP A 534 31.17 -38.13 -5.86
CA ASP A 534 32.50 -38.75 -5.88
C ASP A 534 32.37 -40.26 -6.10
N LYS A 535 32.66 -40.71 -7.32
CA LYS A 535 32.57 -42.12 -7.71
C LYS A 535 33.66 -42.99 -7.06
N SER A 536 34.69 -42.40 -6.47
CA SER A 536 35.74 -43.16 -5.76
C SER A 536 35.33 -43.55 -4.33
N ALA A 537 34.33 -42.86 -3.77
CA ALA A 537 33.79 -43.17 -2.45
C ALA A 537 32.88 -44.41 -2.47
N ALA A 538 32.81 -45.10 -1.32
CA ALA A 538 31.95 -46.28 -1.15
C ALA A 538 30.46 -45.94 -1.38
N PRO A 539 29.65 -46.88 -1.93
CA PRO A 539 28.23 -46.64 -2.19
C PRO A 539 27.45 -46.14 -0.98
N LEU A 540 27.71 -46.68 0.21
CA LEU A 540 27.05 -46.25 1.45
C LEU A 540 27.38 -44.80 1.82
N THR A 541 28.65 -44.39 1.70
CA THR A 541 29.07 -43.00 1.95
C THR A 541 28.37 -42.03 1.00
N ARG A 542 28.27 -42.40 -0.28
CA ARG A 542 27.57 -41.61 -1.29
C ARG A 542 26.06 -41.56 -1.04
N ALA A 543 25.45 -42.67 -0.62
CA ALA A 543 24.03 -42.73 -0.26
C ALA A 543 23.71 -41.80 0.91
N GLN A 544 24.54 -41.82 1.96
CA GLN A 544 24.41 -40.91 3.10
C GLN A 544 24.51 -39.44 2.65
N ALA A 545 25.49 -39.11 1.81
CA ALA A 545 25.68 -37.75 1.30
C ALA A 545 24.51 -37.28 0.45
N TYR A 546 23.99 -38.12 -0.47
CA TYR A 546 22.77 -37.82 -1.23
C TYR A 546 21.57 -37.57 -0.32
N TYR A 547 21.40 -38.37 0.74
CA TYR A 547 20.28 -38.20 1.66
C TYR A 547 20.43 -36.96 2.54
N ARG A 548 21.65 -36.61 2.98
CA ARG A 548 21.91 -35.35 3.70
C ARG A 548 21.63 -34.13 2.82
N ALA A 549 22.11 -34.13 1.58
CA ALA A 549 21.79 -33.10 0.59
C ALA A 549 20.27 -33.00 0.34
N ALA A 550 19.57 -34.13 0.24
CA ALA A 550 18.12 -34.18 0.07
C ALA A 550 17.38 -33.54 1.26
N ASN A 551 17.77 -33.84 2.50
CA ASN A 551 17.16 -33.24 3.69
C ASN A 551 17.43 -31.75 3.79
N LEU A 552 18.65 -31.29 3.51
CA LEU A 552 18.99 -29.87 3.47
C LEU A 552 18.11 -29.14 2.44
N LEU A 553 18.00 -29.67 1.23
CA LEU A 553 17.16 -29.10 0.18
C LEU A 553 15.68 -29.11 0.57
N ARG A 554 15.19 -30.18 1.20
CA ARG A 554 13.81 -30.23 1.67
C ARG A 554 13.52 -29.18 2.76
N ALA A 555 14.46 -28.97 3.68
CA ALA A 555 14.26 -28.11 4.85
C ALA A 555 14.49 -26.64 4.54
N GLN A 556 15.52 -26.33 3.74
CA GLN A 556 16.04 -24.98 3.52
C GLN A 556 16.22 -24.64 2.03
N GLY A 557 15.63 -25.42 1.12
CA GLY A 557 15.82 -25.24 -0.31
C GLY A 557 15.28 -23.93 -0.85
N LEU A 558 14.32 -23.29 -0.17
CA LEU A 558 13.80 -21.99 -0.56
C LEU A 558 14.89 -20.92 -0.44
N GLU A 559 15.68 -20.98 0.62
CA GLU A 559 16.68 -20.01 1.03
C GLU A 559 17.92 -20.03 0.12
N PHE A 560 18.36 -21.22 -0.33
CA PHE A 560 19.59 -21.36 -1.12
C PHE A 560 19.40 -21.83 -2.57
N THR A 561 18.20 -22.29 -2.98
CA THR A 561 17.90 -22.65 -4.38
C THR A 561 16.57 -22.13 -4.90
N GLY A 562 15.71 -21.56 -4.06
CA GLY A 562 14.36 -21.16 -4.43
C GLY A 562 14.32 -20.10 -5.53
N TYR A 563 13.28 -20.17 -6.36
CA TYR A 563 12.93 -19.09 -7.29
C TYR A 563 12.25 -17.95 -6.52
N GLU A 564 12.60 -16.71 -6.84
CA GLU A 564 12.03 -15.54 -6.17
C GLU A 564 10.53 -15.44 -6.42
N MET A 565 10.14 -15.63 -7.70
CA MET A 565 8.76 -15.70 -8.15
C MET A 565 8.40 -17.14 -8.53
N THR A 566 7.78 -17.39 -9.69
CA THR A 566 7.42 -18.74 -10.13
C THR A 566 8.66 -19.63 -10.28
N PRO A 567 8.65 -20.88 -9.77
CA PRO A 567 7.51 -21.53 -9.13
C PRO A 567 7.49 -21.44 -7.60
N ASP A 568 8.53 -20.98 -6.90
CA ASP A 568 8.64 -21.17 -5.45
C ASP A 568 8.07 -20.01 -4.60
N TYR A 569 7.98 -18.82 -5.17
CA TYR A 569 7.52 -17.59 -4.52
C TYR A 569 8.29 -17.29 -3.22
N ALA A 570 9.63 -17.33 -3.29
CA ALA A 570 10.50 -17.04 -2.15
C ALA A 570 10.31 -15.63 -1.58
N ILE A 571 9.93 -14.66 -2.42
CA ILE A 571 9.54 -13.30 -2.00
C ILE A 571 8.48 -13.30 -0.88
N TYR A 572 7.60 -14.31 -0.85
CA TYR A 572 6.55 -14.45 0.17
C TYR A 572 6.79 -15.64 1.11
N GLY A 573 8.04 -16.09 1.23
CA GLY A 573 8.40 -17.22 2.09
C GLY A 573 7.65 -18.52 1.75
N ALA A 574 7.27 -18.71 0.49
CA ALA A 574 6.43 -19.85 0.06
C ALA A 574 5.05 -19.92 0.76
N GLY A 575 4.51 -18.78 1.23
CA GLY A 575 3.16 -18.69 1.78
C GLY A 575 2.04 -18.76 0.73
N TYR A 576 2.32 -18.40 -0.53
CA TYR A 576 1.34 -18.32 -1.62
C TYR A 576 1.82 -19.09 -2.85
N SER A 577 0.91 -19.81 -3.51
CA SER A 577 1.26 -20.68 -4.65
C SER A 577 1.17 -20.02 -6.03
N TYR A 578 0.51 -18.88 -6.14
CA TYR A 578 0.36 -18.14 -7.39
C TYR A 578 -0.11 -16.70 -7.14
N LEU A 579 0.58 -15.71 -7.74
CA LEU A 579 0.19 -14.29 -7.70
C LEU A 579 0.32 -13.62 -9.07
N GLY A 580 0.10 -14.40 -10.14
CA GLY A 580 0.32 -13.99 -11.53
C GLY A 580 1.72 -14.37 -12.03
N ASP A 581 1.82 -14.82 -13.29
CA ASP A 581 3.10 -14.98 -13.99
C ASP A 581 3.19 -13.91 -15.09
N ALA A 582 4.24 -13.08 -15.06
CA ALA A 582 4.48 -12.01 -16.03
C ALA A 582 4.65 -12.49 -17.49
N PHE A 583 4.84 -13.80 -17.68
CA PHE A 583 4.97 -14.42 -19.00
C PHE A 583 3.79 -15.33 -19.37
N ASP A 584 2.76 -15.41 -18.52
CA ASP A 584 1.53 -16.13 -18.84
C ASP A 584 0.55 -15.22 -19.59
N THR A 585 0.54 -15.34 -20.91
CA THR A 585 -0.30 -14.50 -21.78
C THR A 585 -1.65 -15.10 -22.13
N ARG A 586 -2.03 -16.25 -21.53
CA ARG A 586 -3.22 -17.02 -21.97
C ARG A 586 -4.53 -16.24 -21.82
N GLU A 587 -4.63 -15.42 -20.79
CA GLU A 587 -5.83 -14.63 -20.48
C GLU A 587 -5.79 -13.20 -21.07
N LEU A 588 -4.68 -12.80 -21.71
CA LEU A 588 -4.54 -11.46 -22.28
C LEU A 588 -5.31 -11.34 -23.59
N LYS A 589 -6.19 -10.34 -23.69
CA LYS A 589 -6.99 -10.04 -24.90
C LYS A 589 -6.36 -8.97 -25.80
N HIS A 590 -5.25 -8.40 -25.36
CA HIS A 590 -4.55 -7.28 -26.00
C HIS A 590 -3.06 -7.61 -26.21
N LYS A 591 -2.30 -6.70 -26.81
CA LYS A 591 -0.87 -6.89 -27.10
C LYS A 591 -0.10 -7.21 -25.81
N SER A 592 0.63 -8.32 -25.78
CA SER A 592 1.40 -8.71 -24.58
C SER A 592 2.65 -7.84 -24.35
N TRP A 593 3.18 -7.19 -25.38
CA TRP A 593 4.47 -6.50 -25.37
C TRP A 593 5.68 -7.40 -25.05
N ILE A 594 5.51 -8.72 -25.12
CA ILE A 594 6.57 -9.72 -24.95
C ILE A 594 7.02 -10.16 -26.34
N ASP A 595 8.29 -9.99 -26.66
CA ASP A 595 8.85 -10.49 -27.92
C ASP A 595 9.22 -11.99 -27.82
N SER A 596 9.49 -12.62 -28.97
CA SER A 596 9.80 -14.06 -29.01
C SER A 596 11.10 -14.45 -28.32
N ALA A 597 12.11 -13.57 -28.35
CA ALA A 597 13.40 -13.81 -27.69
C ALA A 597 13.26 -13.70 -26.17
N GLU A 598 12.51 -12.71 -25.69
CA GLU A 598 12.18 -12.54 -24.28
C GLU A 598 11.40 -13.76 -23.76
N ALA A 599 10.35 -14.17 -24.47
CA ALA A 599 9.56 -15.35 -24.12
C ALA A 599 10.42 -16.63 -24.09
N ALA A 600 11.36 -16.78 -25.03
CA ALA A 600 12.27 -17.93 -25.06
C ALA A 600 13.20 -17.94 -23.83
N ARG A 601 13.77 -16.80 -23.45
CA ARG A 601 14.59 -16.67 -22.23
C ARG A 601 13.77 -16.97 -20.98
N ALA A 602 12.58 -16.37 -20.87
CA ALA A 602 11.68 -16.57 -19.73
C ALA A 602 11.26 -18.02 -19.53
N LYS A 603 11.05 -18.76 -20.62
CA LYS A 603 10.76 -20.19 -20.58
C LYS A 603 11.99 -21.02 -20.20
N ALA A 604 13.15 -20.71 -20.76
CA ALA A 604 14.40 -21.43 -20.51
C ALA A 604 14.91 -21.29 -19.07
N ALA A 605 14.54 -20.21 -18.38
CA ALA A 605 14.91 -19.96 -17.00
C ALA A 605 14.17 -20.83 -15.97
N LEU A 606 13.01 -21.40 -16.33
CA LEU A 606 12.22 -22.24 -15.43
C LEU A 606 12.85 -23.64 -15.25
N PRO A 607 12.49 -24.37 -14.17
CA PRO A 607 12.88 -25.77 -14.04
C PRO A 607 12.46 -26.60 -15.26
N ALA A 608 13.41 -27.37 -15.82
CA ALA A 608 13.17 -28.24 -16.96
C ALA A 608 12.19 -29.40 -16.63
N GLN A 609 12.14 -29.79 -15.36
CA GLN A 609 11.26 -30.83 -14.82
C GLN A 609 10.66 -30.37 -13.50
N ASP A 610 9.48 -30.90 -13.17
CA ASP A 610 8.77 -30.59 -11.91
C ASP A 610 8.65 -29.09 -11.64
N ASN A 611 8.31 -28.31 -12.67
CA ASN A 611 8.00 -26.89 -12.54
C ASN A 611 6.64 -26.70 -11.83
N ARG A 612 6.65 -26.78 -10.51
CA ARG A 612 5.47 -26.75 -9.64
C ARG A 612 5.83 -26.04 -8.35
N PHE A 613 4.82 -25.51 -7.67
CA PHE A 613 5.00 -24.79 -6.41
C PHE A 613 5.77 -25.60 -5.36
N LEU A 614 6.85 -25.02 -4.83
CA LEU A 614 7.86 -25.66 -3.97
C LEU A 614 8.70 -26.72 -4.70
N HIS A 615 9.16 -26.37 -5.89
CA HIS A 615 9.86 -27.25 -6.82
C HIS A 615 11.07 -27.94 -6.18
N TYR A 616 11.77 -27.23 -5.28
CA TYR A 616 12.94 -27.74 -4.54
C TYR A 616 12.61 -29.03 -3.76
N ARG A 617 11.34 -29.27 -3.40
CA ARG A 617 10.91 -30.52 -2.74
C ARG A 617 10.96 -31.72 -3.67
N TRP A 618 10.63 -31.56 -4.95
CA TRP A 618 10.77 -32.64 -5.94
C TRP A 618 12.23 -32.88 -6.28
N GLN A 619 13.06 -31.83 -6.32
CA GLN A 619 14.51 -32.00 -6.41
C GLN A 619 15.08 -32.78 -5.22
N ALA A 620 14.60 -32.51 -4.00
CA ALA A 620 14.98 -33.28 -2.81
C ALA A 620 14.57 -34.75 -2.94
N VAL A 621 13.37 -35.04 -3.45
CA VAL A 621 12.94 -36.41 -3.76
C VAL A 621 13.90 -37.08 -4.75
N GLY A 622 14.31 -36.39 -5.82
CA GLY A 622 15.28 -36.91 -6.78
C GLY A 622 16.60 -37.31 -6.13
N LEU A 623 17.15 -36.46 -5.24
CA LEU A 623 18.36 -36.78 -4.48
C LEU A 623 18.16 -37.96 -3.52
N ALA A 624 17.00 -38.05 -2.86
CA ALA A 624 16.67 -39.18 -2.00
C ALA A 624 16.51 -40.49 -2.80
N GLN A 625 16.00 -40.43 -4.04
CA GLN A 625 15.96 -41.59 -4.93
C GLN A 625 17.37 -42.03 -5.32
N GLN A 626 18.27 -41.09 -5.62
CA GLN A 626 19.69 -41.41 -5.86
C GLN A 626 20.37 -42.03 -4.62
N ALA A 627 20.02 -41.59 -3.42
CA ALA A 627 20.46 -42.27 -2.19
C ALA A 627 19.92 -43.71 -2.13
N ALA A 628 18.61 -43.90 -2.39
CA ALA A 628 17.98 -45.22 -2.37
C ALA A 628 18.54 -46.18 -3.44
N ASP A 629 18.95 -45.68 -4.60
CA ASP A 629 19.60 -46.47 -5.66
C ASP A 629 20.94 -47.08 -5.21
N LEU A 630 21.59 -46.50 -4.21
CA LEU A 630 22.88 -46.93 -3.66
C LEU A 630 22.76 -47.78 -2.39
N LEU A 631 21.55 -48.02 -1.90
CA LEU A 631 21.29 -48.80 -0.69
C LEU A 631 20.79 -50.21 -1.00
N PRO A 632 21.13 -51.23 -0.20
CA PRO A 632 20.54 -52.54 -0.34
C PRO A 632 19.01 -52.46 -0.15
N PRO A 633 18.19 -52.96 -1.10
CA PRO A 633 16.74 -52.83 -1.00
C PRO A 633 16.13 -53.42 0.27
N LYS A 634 16.75 -54.46 0.83
CA LYS A 634 16.31 -55.13 2.07
C LYS A 634 16.65 -54.38 3.36
N SER A 635 17.42 -53.29 3.29
CA SER A 635 17.83 -52.50 4.46
C SER A 635 16.70 -51.59 4.97
N GLN A 636 16.76 -51.25 6.28
CA GLN A 636 15.84 -50.27 6.85
C GLN A 636 16.08 -48.89 6.23
N ALA A 637 17.35 -48.53 5.98
CA ALA A 637 17.72 -47.26 5.39
C ALA A 637 17.03 -47.03 4.04
N TYR A 638 17.02 -48.04 3.15
CA TYR A 638 16.34 -47.95 1.85
C TYR A 638 14.85 -47.60 2.01
N ALA A 639 14.15 -48.33 2.88
CA ALA A 639 12.74 -48.13 3.13
C ALA A 639 12.44 -46.75 3.75
N ALA A 640 13.25 -46.33 4.72
CA ALA A 640 13.11 -45.06 5.41
C ALA A 640 13.40 -43.85 4.50
N VAL A 641 14.42 -43.95 3.63
CA VAL A 641 14.73 -42.92 2.63
C VAL A 641 13.55 -42.71 1.69
N LEU A 642 12.98 -43.78 1.12
CA LEU A 642 11.82 -43.69 0.23
C LEU A 642 10.57 -43.18 0.95
N CYS A 643 10.37 -43.57 2.22
CA CYS A 643 9.26 -43.09 3.05
C CYS A 643 9.33 -41.57 3.23
N ASN A 644 10.50 -41.07 3.67
CA ASN A 644 10.71 -39.64 3.87
C ASN A 644 10.58 -38.86 2.55
N ALA A 645 11.17 -39.36 1.46
CA ALA A 645 11.00 -38.76 0.14
C ALA A 645 9.52 -38.64 -0.24
N ALA A 646 8.72 -39.68 -0.01
CA ALA A 646 7.28 -39.64 -0.28
C ALA A 646 6.58 -38.59 0.60
N SER A 647 6.92 -38.49 1.90
CA SER A 647 6.25 -37.56 2.82
C SER A 647 6.42 -36.09 2.44
N TRP A 648 7.49 -35.75 1.71
CA TRP A 648 7.78 -34.39 1.30
C TRP A 648 6.82 -33.85 0.23
N VAL A 649 6.27 -34.75 -0.60
CA VAL A 649 5.46 -34.38 -1.77
C VAL A 649 4.05 -34.97 -1.76
N ILE A 650 3.78 -36.07 -1.03
CA ILE A 650 2.53 -36.84 -1.17
C ILE A 650 1.24 -36.04 -0.98
N LYS A 651 1.25 -35.01 -0.11
CA LYS A 651 0.09 -34.13 0.11
C LYS A 651 -0.23 -33.23 -1.10
N ARG A 652 0.76 -32.96 -1.97
CA ARG A 652 0.64 -32.13 -3.19
C ARG A 652 0.64 -32.96 -4.46
N ASP A 653 1.32 -34.11 -4.43
CA ASP A 653 1.48 -35.04 -5.54
C ASP A 653 1.43 -36.48 -5.04
N ALA A 654 0.20 -36.97 -4.89
CA ALA A 654 -0.07 -38.33 -4.49
C ALA A 654 0.46 -39.37 -5.50
N LYS A 655 0.61 -39.01 -6.79
CA LYS A 655 1.11 -39.91 -7.83
C LYS A 655 2.58 -40.24 -7.58
N THR A 656 3.42 -39.22 -7.37
CA THR A 656 4.84 -39.42 -7.04
C THR A 656 5.01 -40.14 -5.71
N GLY A 657 4.27 -39.74 -4.67
CA GLY A 657 4.30 -40.44 -3.38
C GLY A 657 3.91 -41.92 -3.50
N ARG A 658 2.89 -42.25 -4.30
CA ARG A 658 2.47 -43.63 -4.56
C ARG A 658 3.51 -44.41 -5.36
N ALA A 659 4.18 -43.79 -6.34
CA ALA A 659 5.25 -44.45 -7.10
C ALA A 659 6.44 -44.83 -6.20
N LEU A 660 6.82 -43.96 -5.26
CA LEU A 660 7.86 -44.26 -4.26
C LEU A 660 7.42 -45.41 -3.33
N TYR A 661 6.16 -45.42 -2.90
CA TYR A 661 5.61 -46.52 -2.11
C TYR A 661 5.60 -47.85 -2.88
N GLN A 662 5.18 -47.83 -4.15
CA GLN A 662 5.20 -48.99 -5.05
C GLN A 662 6.62 -49.53 -5.24
N ARG A 663 7.60 -48.64 -5.44
CA ARG A 663 9.01 -49.02 -5.49
C ARG A 663 9.44 -49.73 -4.20
N TYR A 664 9.11 -49.17 -3.04
CA TYR A 664 9.43 -49.77 -1.74
C TYR A 664 8.80 -51.17 -1.58
N ILE A 665 7.49 -51.34 -1.80
CA ILE A 665 6.82 -52.64 -1.57
C ILE A 665 7.30 -53.74 -2.53
N ASN A 666 7.76 -53.37 -3.73
CA ASN A 666 8.22 -54.33 -4.73
C ASN A 666 9.64 -54.85 -4.48
N THR A 667 10.47 -54.06 -3.79
CA THR A 667 11.92 -54.32 -3.69
C THR A 667 12.44 -54.41 -2.25
N GLY A 668 11.72 -53.83 -1.30
CA GLY A 668 12.16 -53.68 0.08
C GLY A 668 11.51 -54.62 1.09
N THR A 669 12.09 -54.66 2.28
CA THR A 669 11.57 -55.41 3.43
C THR A 669 10.38 -54.68 4.05
N ARG A 670 9.31 -55.39 4.40
CA ARG A 670 8.16 -54.79 5.08
C ARG A 670 8.43 -54.55 6.56
N TYR A 671 8.31 -53.29 7.00
CA TYR A 671 8.41 -52.89 8.40
C TYR A 671 7.03 -52.56 9.01
N PRO A 672 6.85 -52.64 10.36
CA PRO A 672 5.58 -52.32 11.01
C PRO A 672 5.05 -50.91 10.72
N TRP A 673 5.94 -49.93 10.58
CA TRP A 673 5.60 -48.54 10.26
C TRP A 673 5.18 -48.33 8.79
N ALA A 674 5.30 -49.34 7.92
CA ALA A 674 4.92 -49.24 6.51
C ALA A 674 3.45 -48.85 6.29
N ALA A 675 2.57 -49.13 7.26
CA ALA A 675 1.17 -48.69 7.24
C ALA A 675 1.01 -47.16 7.27
N LYS A 676 2.05 -46.42 7.69
CA LYS A 676 2.11 -44.95 7.72
C LYS A 676 3.12 -44.38 6.72
N PHE A 677 3.50 -45.16 5.71
CA PHE A 677 4.48 -44.74 4.70
C PHE A 677 4.09 -43.41 4.04
N GLY A 678 5.03 -42.46 4.01
CA GLY A 678 4.82 -41.11 3.49
C GLY A 678 4.10 -40.15 4.46
N TYR A 679 3.84 -40.57 5.71
CA TYR A 679 3.22 -39.72 6.73
C TYR A 679 4.01 -39.71 8.03
N ASP A 680 4.38 -40.89 8.52
CA ASP A 680 5.19 -41.06 9.73
C ASP A 680 6.35 -42.00 9.39
N CYS A 681 7.51 -41.39 9.15
CA CYS A 681 8.68 -42.06 8.59
C CYS A 681 9.85 -41.98 9.57
N PRO A 682 10.50 -43.11 9.90
CA PRO A 682 11.66 -43.09 10.77
C PRO A 682 12.87 -42.45 10.07
N ALA A 683 13.88 -42.06 10.86
CA ALA A 683 15.20 -41.76 10.31
C ALA A 683 15.82 -43.02 9.66
N PRO A 684 16.57 -42.88 8.55
CA PRO A 684 17.29 -44.01 7.97
C PRO A 684 18.46 -44.46 8.86
N ASP A 685 18.50 -45.75 9.16
CA ASP A 685 19.57 -46.39 9.89
C ASP A 685 20.65 -46.90 8.91
N PHE A 686 21.60 -46.03 8.61
CA PHE A 686 22.72 -46.37 7.74
C PHE A 686 23.77 -47.26 8.43
N ALA A 687 23.79 -47.34 9.76
CA ALA A 687 24.81 -48.09 10.50
C ALA A 687 24.61 -49.61 10.38
N THR A 688 23.38 -50.06 10.15
CA THR A 688 23.05 -51.48 9.95
C THR A 688 23.14 -51.94 8.49
N VAL A 689 23.57 -51.05 7.59
CA VAL A 689 23.86 -51.41 6.20
C VAL A 689 25.24 -52.07 6.14
N ALA A 690 25.28 -53.36 5.81
CA ALA A 690 26.54 -54.08 5.62
C ALA A 690 27.38 -53.38 4.52
N PRO A 691 28.71 -53.24 4.72
CA PRO A 691 29.59 -52.48 3.82
C PRO A 691 29.66 -53.03 2.40
#